data_AF-A0A954Y1Y7-F1
#
_entry.id   AF-A0A954Y1Y7-F1
#
_cell.length_a   1.000
_cell.length_b   1.000
_cell.length_c   1.000
_cell.angle_alpha   90.00
_cell.angle_beta   90.00
_cell.angle_gamma   90.00
#
_symmetry.space_group_name_H-M   'P 1'
#
loop_
_entity.id
_entity.type
_entity.pdbx_description
1 polymer ?
#
loop_
_entity_poly.entity_id
_entity_poly.type
_entity_poly.pdbx_seq_one_letter_code
_entity_poly.pdbx_strand_id
1 'polypeptide(L)'
;MNRAPGASTTIDHPVDERLATLLDEYLVSLEAGAPLDIDALAAAHPALAADIREFARSIEQLHRAAQGAATPEDATRGPSVASPESRLGDYRIVRELGRGGMGVVYEAEQISLTRRVALKVLPFAAMWDRKQLTRFQNEARAAAQLHHPHIVPVFGVGQERGVHFYAMQLVQGQSLDRLILELRRAAALRSAETAGPGGTTAPAADSSPNSVLSSTQLGAARRGCVRDYCRAVAELGAQAADALQYAHDCGVIHRDVKPSNLLLDERNRVWITDFGLARIQGDPGVTATGDVVGTLRYMSPEQAAGHQALVDARTDVYSLGATLYELLALEPAFPGDDRREVTQAVIAREPRRLRELAAETPIDLETVVMHALAKSREDRYATAGELAADLRRFLASKPTHARRPTLVDRASKLVRRHRVAATALGGFVAVVAVLSTTGAVLLSSEQARTAAALADAQASLDQARRVVDRFGGQFVRELERLPGSEPLRRAVLADTLEYYRNFIAQAVSDSQLTAELATTQYQAGMVAGRLGDFDAAEQYLRAASEAFGQLADQGDEAGDYRQQQAACWNSLGLLYAEHGDNEQAGRCYTRAAALQEALVRNAPADAASHRQLAQILANRGLLSRRQGDDAAAQADLAAAIETLERVVAGDPELADAKYDLALALNNHSFVQQPGDFAAARRSCERAIAVLSELVDSAAGESAAVSTYQADLALCLNNLGAIQGHLDDGAAAVVSLRDAAAIQETLMRQAPAVVQHRSDLAVTLNNLGQAETRSGAPQRAREAFERAIALLDELVRDYPAETRFASALAGVLNNQAMADEAAGDWAAAIGRYEAAIARQRTAWSESGQRRQFHDYLSKHYANYVRCLRAAGRSGDAAAALIEQRELWQGDGPALYAMALAMAEAADELAGGEDGNRARDAILAEAATTLTAAIEAWSAADGPLPRDALPAAVRTRLDAKLLAKLGEQS
;
A
#
# COMPACT_ATOMS: atom_id res chain seq x y z
N MET A 1 -35.73 14.94 -20.99
CA MET A 1 -35.62 15.96 -19.92
C MET A 1 -34.98 15.28 -18.71
N ASN A 2 -33.69 14.97 -18.78
CA ASN A 2 -32.50 15.78 -18.41
C ASN A 2 -32.28 15.95 -16.90
N ARG A 3 -31.52 15.03 -16.30
CA ARG A 3 -30.45 15.34 -15.33
C ARG A 3 -29.23 14.51 -15.70
N ALA A 4 -28.12 15.20 -15.94
CA ALA A 4 -26.86 14.67 -16.44
C ALA A 4 -25.96 14.14 -15.30
N PRO A 5 -25.03 13.22 -15.61
CA PRO A 5 -23.94 12.78 -14.73
C PRO A 5 -22.65 13.59 -15.01
N GLY A 6 -21.83 13.84 -13.99
CA GLY A 6 -20.44 14.30 -14.16
C GLY A 6 -19.95 15.27 -13.09
N ALA A 7 -19.01 14.82 -12.27
CA ALA A 7 -17.94 15.66 -11.71
C ALA A 7 -16.77 14.75 -11.30
N SER A 8 -15.85 14.54 -12.25
CA SER A 8 -14.44 14.26 -11.96
C SER A 8 -13.84 15.55 -11.42
N THR A 9 -13.34 15.55 -10.18
CA THR A 9 -12.59 16.68 -9.62
C THR A 9 -11.13 16.56 -10.04
N THR A 10 -10.83 17.14 -11.20
CA THR A 10 -9.49 17.63 -11.56
C THR A 10 -9.05 18.70 -10.55
N ILE A 11 -7.82 18.58 -10.04
CA ILE A 11 -7.19 19.51 -9.09
C ILE A 11 -6.86 20.83 -9.82
N ASP A 12 -7.58 21.90 -9.49
CA ASP A 12 -7.33 23.27 -9.98
C ASP A 12 -6.74 24.13 -8.84
N HIS A 13 -5.42 24.34 -8.87
CA HIS A 13 -4.60 25.01 -7.85
C HIS A 13 -4.94 26.48 -7.45
N PRO A 14 -5.64 27.34 -8.23
CA PRO A 14 -5.88 28.74 -7.83
C PRO A 14 -7.10 28.94 -6.92
N VAL A 15 -7.95 27.91 -6.76
CA VAL A 15 -9.18 27.98 -5.96
C VAL A 15 -8.87 27.89 -4.46
N ASP A 16 -7.82 27.15 -4.09
CA ASP A 16 -7.43 26.87 -2.70
C ASP A 16 -6.81 28.08 -1.96
N GLU A 17 -5.99 28.89 -2.63
CA GLU A 17 -5.30 30.04 -2.01
C GLU A 17 -6.28 31.19 -1.69
N ARG A 18 -7.30 31.34 -2.55
CA ARG A 18 -8.34 32.35 -2.38
C ARG A 18 -9.33 32.01 -1.27
N LEU A 19 -9.66 30.73 -1.10
CA LEU A 19 -10.44 30.24 0.02
C LEU A 19 -9.70 30.44 1.35
N ALA A 20 -8.39 30.14 1.40
CA ALA A 20 -7.56 30.31 2.58
C ALA A 20 -7.55 31.77 3.08
N THR A 21 -7.39 32.74 2.16
CA THR A 21 -7.39 34.17 2.51
C THR A 21 -8.73 34.62 3.11
N LEU A 22 -9.85 34.16 2.56
CA LEU A 22 -11.19 34.50 3.04
C LEU A 22 -11.50 33.89 4.42
N LEU A 23 -11.01 32.69 4.69
CA LEU A 23 -11.14 32.04 5.99
C LEU A 23 -10.25 32.68 7.06
N ASP A 24 -9.06 33.21 6.70
CA ASP A 24 -8.21 33.99 7.60
C ASP A 24 -8.86 35.33 7.99
N GLU A 25 -9.44 36.05 7.03
CA GLU A 25 -10.20 37.28 7.30
C GLU A 25 -11.39 37.01 8.25
N TYR A 26 -12.09 35.89 8.02
CA TYR A 26 -13.17 35.45 8.90
C TYR A 26 -12.67 35.10 10.31
N LEU A 27 -11.57 34.34 10.44
CA LEU A 27 -10.98 33.98 11.74
C LEU A 27 -10.57 35.23 12.53
N VAL A 28 -9.90 36.19 11.89
CA VAL A 28 -9.50 37.47 12.50
C VAL A 28 -10.72 38.27 12.97
N SER A 29 -11.80 38.29 12.17
CA SER A 29 -13.04 38.97 12.56
C SER A 29 -13.73 38.31 13.77
N LEU A 30 -13.66 36.97 13.84
CA LEU A 30 -14.19 36.19 14.96
C LEU A 30 -13.41 36.48 16.25
N GLU A 31 -12.09 36.59 16.16
CA GLU A 31 -11.19 36.93 17.27
C GLU A 31 -11.32 38.39 17.73
N ALA A 32 -11.68 39.31 16.83
CA ALA A 32 -11.97 40.70 17.15
C ALA A 32 -13.34 40.92 17.83
N GLY A 33 -14.15 39.86 17.98
CA GLY A 33 -15.47 39.91 18.59
C GLY A 33 -16.56 40.50 17.68
N ALA A 34 -16.28 40.65 16.38
CA ALA A 34 -17.20 41.15 15.37
C ALA A 34 -17.09 40.29 14.10
N PRO A 35 -17.66 39.05 14.13
CA PRO A 35 -17.49 38.10 13.04
C PRO A 35 -18.11 38.61 11.74
N LEU A 36 -17.40 38.45 10.63
CA LEU A 36 -17.90 38.72 9.29
C LEU A 36 -19.11 37.81 8.98
N ASP A 37 -20.08 38.35 8.26
CA ASP A 37 -21.27 37.60 7.86
C ASP A 37 -20.90 36.54 6.80
N ILE A 38 -20.97 35.27 7.21
CA ILE A 38 -20.62 34.10 6.37
C ILE A 38 -21.54 33.96 5.17
N ASP A 39 -22.82 34.32 5.28
CA ASP A 39 -23.73 34.22 4.15
C ASP A 39 -23.48 35.34 3.14
N ALA A 40 -23.08 36.53 3.61
CA ALA A 40 -22.59 37.59 2.74
C ALA A 40 -21.25 37.23 2.08
N LEU A 41 -20.32 36.62 2.82
CA LEU A 41 -19.02 36.17 2.31
C LEU A 41 -19.18 35.05 1.26
N ALA A 42 -20.05 34.08 1.54
CA ALA A 42 -20.37 32.99 0.62
C ALA A 42 -21.15 33.48 -0.62
N ALA A 43 -21.99 34.51 -0.48
CA ALA A 43 -22.68 35.14 -1.61
C ALA A 43 -21.72 35.94 -2.51
N ALA A 44 -20.70 36.59 -1.94
CA ALA A 44 -19.65 37.29 -2.67
C ALA A 44 -18.69 36.34 -3.42
N HIS A 45 -18.60 35.07 -3.00
CA HIS A 45 -17.73 34.06 -3.59
C HIS A 45 -18.47 32.75 -3.93
N PRO A 46 -19.34 32.74 -4.97
CA PRO A 46 -20.24 31.62 -5.26
C PRO A 46 -19.55 30.27 -5.52
N ALA A 47 -18.36 30.30 -6.12
CA ALA A 47 -17.58 29.10 -6.43
C ALA A 47 -17.00 28.40 -5.18
N LEU A 48 -16.89 29.13 -4.07
CA LEU A 48 -16.33 28.67 -2.79
C LEU A 48 -17.41 28.61 -1.70
N ALA A 49 -18.68 28.84 -2.05
CA ALA A 49 -19.74 29.10 -1.08
C ALA A 49 -20.11 27.87 -0.23
N ALA A 50 -19.91 26.65 -0.75
CA ALA A 50 -20.10 25.43 0.02
C ALA A 50 -18.97 25.26 1.06
N ASP A 51 -17.73 25.43 0.60
CA ASP A 51 -16.52 25.30 1.41
C ASP A 51 -16.45 26.36 2.51
N ILE A 52 -16.68 27.64 2.19
CA ILE A 52 -16.71 28.75 3.16
C ILE A 52 -17.69 28.44 4.30
N ARG A 53 -18.89 27.95 3.99
CA ARG A 53 -19.91 27.64 5.01
C ARG A 53 -19.58 26.40 5.83
N GLU A 54 -18.93 25.40 5.24
CA GLU A 54 -18.50 24.20 5.95
C GLU A 54 -17.33 24.48 6.91
N PHE A 55 -16.33 25.22 6.42
CA PHE A 55 -15.16 25.60 7.22
C PHE A 55 -15.49 26.63 8.29
N ALA A 56 -16.32 27.64 8.00
CA ALA A 56 -16.76 28.62 9.00
C ALA A 56 -17.50 27.95 10.17
N ARG A 57 -18.39 26.98 9.89
CA ARG A 57 -19.06 26.19 10.95
C ARG A 57 -18.07 25.43 11.82
N SER A 58 -17.01 24.89 11.22
CA SER A 58 -15.96 24.16 11.94
C SER A 58 -15.10 25.10 12.81
N ILE A 59 -14.78 26.29 12.30
CA ILE A 59 -14.05 27.35 13.01
C ILE A 59 -14.84 27.87 14.21
N GLU A 60 -16.13 28.19 14.03
CA GLU A 60 -17.00 28.67 15.11
C GLU A 60 -17.15 27.63 16.23
N GLN A 61 -17.22 26.34 15.89
CA GLN A 61 -17.32 25.25 16.87
C GLN A 61 -16.06 25.14 17.73
N LEU A 62 -14.87 25.23 17.13
CA LEU A 62 -13.60 25.23 17.85
C LEU A 62 -13.44 26.49 18.72
N HIS A 63 -13.86 27.66 18.21
CA HIS A 63 -13.78 28.91 18.96
C HIS A 63 -14.75 28.95 20.15
N ARG A 64 -15.98 28.43 19.99
CA ARG A 64 -16.95 28.27 21.10
C ARG A 64 -16.44 27.31 22.17
N ALA A 65 -15.82 26.20 21.76
CA ALA A 65 -15.23 25.24 22.68
C ALA A 65 -14.08 25.85 23.51
N ALA A 66 -13.34 26.81 22.95
CA ALA A 66 -12.26 27.52 23.64
C ALA A 66 -12.74 28.61 24.63
N GLN A 67 -13.89 29.24 24.40
CA GLN A 67 -14.42 30.31 25.27
C GLN A 67 -15.31 29.82 26.43
N GLY A 68 -15.83 28.58 26.37
CA GLY A 68 -16.77 28.03 27.34
C GLY A 68 -16.21 27.65 28.73
N ALA A 69 -14.97 28.00 29.07
CA ALA A 69 -14.33 27.65 30.34
C ALA A 69 -13.78 28.87 31.13
N ALA A 70 -14.37 30.05 30.93
CA ALA A 70 -13.89 31.28 31.56
C ALA A 70 -15.02 32.13 32.19
N THR A 71 -15.66 31.63 33.26
CA THR A 71 -16.25 32.49 34.31
C THR A 71 -16.07 31.85 35.70
N PRO A 72 -15.58 32.58 36.72
CA PRO A 72 -15.39 32.06 38.08
C PRO A 72 -16.69 31.85 38.89
N GLU A 73 -17.87 32.05 38.32
CA GLU A 73 -19.14 32.07 39.06
C GLU A 73 -19.90 30.72 39.04
N ASP A 74 -19.55 29.78 38.15
CA ASP A 74 -20.26 28.49 38.03
C ASP A 74 -19.70 27.35 38.91
N ALA A 75 -18.74 27.63 39.80
CA ALA A 75 -18.14 26.64 40.70
C ALA A 75 -19.11 26.06 41.77
N THR A 76 -20.39 26.45 41.77
CA THR A 76 -21.39 26.02 42.77
C THR A 76 -22.49 25.11 42.22
N ARG A 77 -22.49 24.79 40.91
CA ARG A 77 -23.38 23.74 40.37
C ARG A 77 -22.58 22.47 40.15
N GLY A 78 -22.98 21.40 40.83
CA GLY A 78 -22.40 20.05 40.70
C GLY A 78 -22.35 19.54 39.25
N PRO A 79 -21.71 18.38 39.00
CA PRO A 79 -21.18 18.00 37.69
C PRO A 79 -22.28 17.99 36.62
N SER A 80 -22.39 19.10 35.90
CA SER A 80 -23.28 19.21 34.75
C SER A 80 -22.64 18.43 33.61
N VAL A 81 -23.40 17.49 33.07
CA VAL A 81 -23.04 16.63 31.94
C VAL A 81 -22.46 17.49 30.81
N ALA A 82 -21.14 17.42 30.62
CA ALA A 82 -20.43 18.18 29.60
C ALA A 82 -20.76 17.65 28.20
N SER A 83 -21.08 18.57 27.28
CA SER A 83 -21.52 18.29 25.91
C SER A 83 -20.51 17.44 25.11
N PRO A 84 -20.95 16.62 24.14
CA PRO A 84 -20.09 15.80 23.27
C PRO A 84 -19.12 16.59 22.36
N GLU A 85 -19.16 17.92 22.39
CA GLU A 85 -18.65 18.82 21.34
C GLU A 85 -17.19 19.27 21.53
N SER A 86 -16.50 18.87 22.60
CA SER A 86 -15.11 19.24 22.91
C SER A 86 -14.11 18.07 22.76
N ARG A 87 -14.32 17.22 21.76
CA ARG A 87 -13.48 16.03 21.48
C ARG A 87 -12.75 16.11 20.13
N LEU A 88 -11.48 15.74 20.12
CA LEU A 88 -10.66 15.52 18.94
C LEU A 88 -10.16 14.05 18.97
N GLY A 89 -10.82 13.17 18.21
CA GLY A 89 -10.58 11.73 18.26
C GLY A 89 -10.79 11.15 19.66
N ASP A 90 -9.78 10.45 20.18
CA ASP A 90 -9.74 9.85 21.54
C ASP A 90 -9.45 10.88 22.66
N TYR A 91 -9.34 12.17 22.34
CA TYR A 91 -8.93 13.21 23.28
C TYR A 91 -10.05 14.19 23.57
N ARG A 92 -10.40 14.34 24.85
CA ARG A 92 -11.30 15.39 25.35
C ARG A 92 -10.45 16.60 25.75
N ILE A 93 -10.67 17.74 25.11
CA ILE A 93 -9.94 18.98 25.40
C ILE A 93 -10.41 19.55 26.74
N VAL A 94 -9.46 19.89 27.61
CA VAL A 94 -9.71 20.45 28.94
C VAL A 94 -9.49 21.96 28.94
N ARG A 95 -8.31 22.43 28.52
CA ARG A 95 -7.95 23.86 28.44
C ARG A 95 -6.74 24.10 27.54
N GLU A 96 -6.57 25.34 27.06
CA GLU A 96 -5.33 25.74 26.39
C GLU A 96 -4.17 25.87 27.40
N LEU A 97 -3.00 25.31 27.07
CA LEU A 97 -1.76 25.44 27.85
C LEU A 97 -0.87 26.56 27.32
N GLY A 98 -0.84 26.73 25.99
CA GLY A 98 -0.11 27.79 25.32
C GLY A 98 -0.20 27.70 23.80
N ARG A 99 0.14 28.79 23.13
CA ARG A 99 0.09 28.95 21.67
C ARG A 99 1.41 29.50 21.15
N GLY A 100 1.88 28.97 20.03
CA GLY A 100 3.11 29.41 19.37
C GLY A 100 3.09 29.20 17.87
N GLY A 101 4.19 29.55 17.18
CA GLY A 101 4.28 29.54 15.71
C GLY A 101 4.18 28.17 15.02
N MET A 102 4.13 27.07 15.77
CA MET A 102 3.94 25.70 15.25
C MET A 102 2.64 25.04 15.76
N GLY A 103 1.78 25.80 16.44
CA GLY A 103 0.44 25.37 16.84
C GLY A 103 0.04 25.69 18.27
N VAL A 104 -1.12 25.14 18.65
CA VAL A 104 -1.73 25.32 19.97
C VAL A 104 -1.54 24.05 20.78
N VAL A 105 -1.05 24.17 22.01
CA VAL A 105 -0.93 23.04 22.95
C VAL A 105 -2.11 23.10 23.91
N TYR A 106 -2.90 22.05 23.92
CA TYR A 106 -4.01 21.86 24.84
C TYR A 106 -3.66 20.84 25.91
N GLU A 107 -4.25 21.02 27.08
CA GLU A 107 -4.40 19.93 28.02
C GLU A 107 -5.60 19.10 27.59
N ALA A 108 -5.43 17.78 27.50
CA ALA A 108 -6.50 16.88 27.09
C ALA A 108 -6.53 15.62 27.96
N GLU A 109 -7.70 15.01 28.08
CA GLU A 109 -7.88 13.69 28.66
C GLU A 109 -8.03 12.66 27.53
N GLN A 110 -7.12 11.69 27.47
CA GLN A 110 -7.25 10.55 26.58
C GLN A 110 -8.26 9.57 27.17
N ILE A 111 -9.37 9.34 26.46
CA ILE A 111 -10.53 8.61 26.98
C ILE A 111 -10.21 7.12 27.12
N SER A 112 -9.60 6.50 26.11
CA SER A 112 -9.28 5.07 26.11
C SER A 112 -8.41 4.62 27.29
N LEU A 113 -7.53 5.49 27.78
CA LEU A 113 -6.57 5.19 28.85
C LEU A 113 -6.82 5.99 30.15
N THR A 114 -7.84 6.85 30.17
CA THR A 114 -8.19 7.73 31.30
C THR A 114 -6.96 8.48 31.86
N ARG A 115 -6.15 9.09 30.98
CA ARG A 115 -4.93 9.81 31.35
C ARG A 115 -4.91 11.24 30.80
N ARG A 116 -4.29 12.17 31.53
CA ARG A 116 -4.06 13.55 31.05
C ARG A 116 -2.81 13.62 30.18
N VAL A 117 -2.91 14.32 29.06
CA VAL A 117 -1.85 14.52 28.08
C VAL A 117 -1.76 16.00 27.69
N ALA A 118 -0.62 16.41 27.16
CA ALA A 118 -0.50 17.63 26.39
C ALA A 118 -0.71 17.27 24.91
N LEU A 119 -1.65 17.93 24.24
CA LEU A 119 -2.05 17.69 22.86
C LEU A 119 -1.68 18.91 22.02
N LYS A 120 -0.66 18.77 21.16
CA LYS A 120 -0.28 19.84 20.23
C LYS A 120 -1.08 19.69 18.95
N VAL A 121 -1.75 20.75 18.56
CA VAL A 121 -2.67 20.81 17.41
C VAL A 121 -2.17 21.84 16.42
N LEU A 122 -2.05 21.45 15.15
CA LEU A 122 -1.65 22.35 14.08
C LEU A 122 -2.85 23.27 13.71
N PRO A 123 -2.68 24.60 13.64
CA PRO A 123 -3.76 25.51 13.28
C PRO A 123 -4.22 25.29 11.83
N PHE A 124 -5.50 25.48 11.55
CA PHE A 124 -6.10 25.21 10.22
C PHE A 124 -5.40 25.98 9.07
N ALA A 125 -4.98 27.22 9.29
CA ALA A 125 -4.25 28.03 8.30
C ALA A 125 -2.90 27.40 7.86
N ALA A 126 -2.30 26.56 8.71
CA ALA A 126 -1.04 25.87 8.43
C ALA A 126 -1.21 24.53 7.70
N MET A 127 -2.44 24.04 7.52
CA MET A 127 -2.69 22.73 6.88
C MET A 127 -2.48 22.75 5.37
N TRP A 128 -2.53 23.92 4.75
CA TRP A 128 -2.36 24.11 3.30
C TRP A 128 -0.93 24.53 2.93
N ASP A 129 -0.07 24.82 3.92
CA ASP A 129 1.37 24.95 3.74
C ASP A 129 2.04 23.58 3.91
N ARG A 130 2.31 22.90 2.78
CA ARG A 130 3.04 21.63 2.74
C ARG A 130 4.34 21.66 3.54
N LYS A 131 5.03 22.81 3.67
CA LYS A 131 6.25 22.93 4.47
C LYS A 131 5.94 22.90 5.97
N GLN A 132 4.88 23.54 6.44
CA GLN A 132 4.48 23.53 7.86
C GLN A 132 3.96 22.17 8.30
N LEU A 133 3.13 21.50 7.48
CA LEU A 133 2.67 20.15 7.77
C LEU A 133 3.84 19.15 7.84
N THR A 134 4.76 19.22 6.89
CA THR A 134 5.96 18.36 6.88
C THR A 134 6.83 18.60 8.12
N ARG A 135 7.00 19.87 8.56
CA ARG A 135 7.73 20.21 9.80
C ARG A 135 7.05 19.62 11.03
N PHE A 136 5.74 19.78 11.15
CA PHE A 136 4.95 19.26 12.27
C PHE A 136 5.07 17.72 12.40
N GLN A 137 5.01 17.01 11.27
CA GLN A 137 5.18 15.56 11.25
C GLN A 137 6.62 15.12 11.58
N ASN A 138 7.62 15.84 11.07
CA ASN A 138 9.03 15.54 11.35
C ASN A 138 9.40 15.77 12.82
N GLU A 139 8.88 16.83 13.44
CA GLU A 139 9.03 17.11 14.87
C GLU A 139 8.44 15.98 15.72
N ALA A 140 7.20 15.56 15.42
CA ALA A 140 6.55 14.48 16.16
C ALA A 140 7.29 13.14 16.01
N ARG A 141 7.78 12.81 14.82
CA ARG A 141 8.56 11.58 14.56
C ARG A 141 9.91 11.57 15.27
N ALA A 142 10.62 12.70 15.25
CA ALA A 142 11.92 12.82 15.92
C ALA A 142 11.77 12.66 17.44
N ALA A 143 10.77 13.31 18.04
CA ALA A 143 10.51 13.22 19.47
C ALA A 143 9.99 11.83 19.90
N ALA A 144 9.20 11.14 19.05
CA ALA A 144 8.68 9.79 19.35
C ALA A 144 9.77 8.71 19.43
N GLN A 145 10.95 8.94 18.84
CA GLN A 145 12.08 8.00 18.91
C GLN A 145 12.90 8.15 20.20
N LEU A 146 12.74 9.25 20.93
CA LEU A 146 13.58 9.59 22.07
C LEU A 146 12.94 9.16 23.39
N HIS A 147 13.65 8.31 24.13
CA HIS A 147 13.21 7.81 25.43
C HIS A 147 14.24 8.17 26.52
N HIS A 148 14.07 9.35 27.12
CA HIS A 148 14.99 9.83 28.15
C HIS A 148 14.24 10.50 29.32
N PRO A 149 14.69 10.37 30.58
CA PRO A 149 14.02 10.96 31.76
C PRO A 149 13.87 12.49 31.77
N HIS A 150 14.54 13.18 30.85
CA HIS A 150 14.54 14.65 30.70
C HIS A 150 14.08 15.09 29.29
N ILE A 151 13.46 14.20 28.50
CA ILE A 151 12.82 14.52 27.21
C ILE A 151 11.34 14.19 27.34
N VAL A 152 10.46 15.09 26.91
CA VAL A 152 9.00 14.86 26.96
C VAL A 152 8.64 13.75 25.97
N PRO A 153 8.14 12.58 26.43
CA PRO A 153 7.79 11.49 25.52
C PRO A 153 6.53 11.82 24.73
N VAL A 154 6.55 11.49 23.44
CA VAL A 154 5.40 11.54 22.54
C VAL A 154 4.70 10.19 22.55
N PHE A 155 3.40 10.18 22.86
CA PHE A 155 2.60 8.96 22.98
C PHE A 155 1.92 8.55 21.69
N GLY A 156 1.68 9.47 20.75
CA GLY A 156 1.03 9.15 19.50
C GLY A 156 0.79 10.38 18.62
N VAL A 157 0.63 10.14 17.33
CA VAL A 157 0.32 11.15 16.30
C VAL A 157 -0.98 10.72 15.62
N GLY A 158 -1.83 11.68 15.26
CA GLY A 158 -3.10 11.41 14.62
C GLY A 158 -3.57 12.55 13.72
N GLN A 159 -4.62 12.25 12.97
CA GLN A 159 -5.35 13.21 12.16
C GLN A 159 -6.84 12.92 12.30
N GLU A 160 -7.63 13.94 12.61
CA GLU A 160 -9.08 13.82 12.77
C GLU A 160 -9.74 15.03 12.11
N ARG A 161 -10.67 14.80 11.16
CA ARG A 161 -11.39 15.86 10.42
C ARG A 161 -10.44 16.90 9.80
N GLY A 162 -9.34 16.42 9.22
CA GLY A 162 -8.29 17.25 8.63
C GLY A 162 -7.26 17.76 9.63
N VAL A 163 -7.58 17.87 10.93
CA VAL A 163 -6.71 18.44 11.96
C VAL A 163 -5.61 17.47 12.36
N HIS A 164 -4.36 17.86 12.14
CA HIS A 164 -3.20 17.12 12.61
C HIS A 164 -2.87 17.44 14.06
N PHE A 165 -2.62 16.40 14.85
CA PHE A 165 -2.24 16.53 16.25
C PHE A 165 -1.22 15.47 16.66
N TYR A 166 -0.49 15.74 17.74
CA TYR A 166 0.24 14.70 18.47
C TYR A 166 0.06 14.87 19.98
N ALA A 167 -0.01 13.74 20.68
CA ALA A 167 -0.18 13.67 22.12
C ALA A 167 1.15 13.34 22.79
N MET A 168 1.49 14.08 23.85
CA MET A 168 2.73 13.92 24.62
C MET A 168 2.46 14.00 26.12
N GLN A 169 3.46 13.65 26.92
CA GLN A 169 3.35 13.76 28.38
C GLN A 169 3.02 15.18 28.81
N LEU A 170 1.99 15.31 29.64
CA LEU A 170 1.69 16.55 30.33
C LEU A 170 2.70 16.76 31.47
N VAL A 171 3.59 17.74 31.32
CA VAL A 171 4.53 18.15 32.39
C VAL A 171 3.82 19.16 33.30
N GLN A 172 3.63 18.80 34.57
CA GLN A 172 3.10 19.70 35.59
C GLN A 172 4.24 20.62 36.07
N GLY A 173 4.25 21.86 35.58
CA GLY A 173 5.36 22.78 35.80
C GLY A 173 5.25 24.06 34.98
N GLN A 174 6.36 24.78 34.87
CA GLN A 174 6.46 26.01 34.07
C GLN A 174 7.71 26.02 33.20
N SER A 175 7.67 26.73 32.08
CA SER A 175 8.83 26.93 31.21
C SER A 175 9.85 27.89 31.83
N LEU A 176 11.13 27.74 31.46
CA LEU A 176 12.21 28.54 32.05
C LEU A 176 12.14 30.03 31.65
N ASP A 177 11.54 30.38 30.52
CA ASP A 177 11.28 31.79 30.14
C ASP A 177 10.32 32.48 31.12
N ARG A 178 9.25 31.80 31.56
CA ARG A 178 8.34 32.30 32.59
C ARG A 178 9.07 32.47 33.93
N LEU A 179 9.90 31.50 34.30
CA LEU A 179 10.74 31.61 35.49
C LEU A 179 11.70 32.81 35.43
N ILE A 180 12.38 33.02 34.29
CA ILE A 180 13.26 34.19 34.08
C ILE A 180 12.47 35.49 34.25
N LEU A 181 11.26 35.57 33.69
CA LEU A 181 10.40 36.74 33.81
C LEU A 181 10.00 37.01 35.27
N GLU A 182 9.64 35.97 36.02
CA GLU A 182 9.34 36.08 37.46
C GLU A 182 10.56 36.56 38.26
N LEU A 183 11.74 36.01 37.97
CA LEU A 183 13.00 36.41 38.61
C LEU A 183 13.40 37.85 38.26
N ARG A 184 13.11 38.32 37.04
CA ARG A 184 13.30 39.72 36.63
C ARG A 184 12.36 40.65 37.39
N ARG A 185 11.07 40.32 37.47
CA ARG A 185 10.07 41.10 38.24
C ARG A 185 10.45 41.18 39.71
N ALA A 186 10.86 40.07 40.32
CA ALA A 186 11.32 40.03 41.70
C ALA A 186 12.60 40.85 41.93
N ALA A 187 13.52 40.91 40.95
CA ALA A 187 14.71 41.75 41.03
C ALA A 187 14.37 43.24 40.92
N ALA A 188 13.46 43.62 40.02
CA ALA A 188 13.01 44.99 39.85
C ALA A 188 12.31 45.54 41.11
N LEU A 189 11.49 44.71 41.78
CA LEU A 189 10.84 45.07 43.04
C LEU A 189 11.86 45.31 44.17
N ARG A 190 12.94 44.51 44.26
CA ARG A 190 14.03 44.73 45.24
C ARG A 190 14.79 46.02 44.99
N SER A 191 15.10 46.35 43.73
CA SER A 191 15.76 47.61 43.38
C SER A 191 14.88 48.84 43.68
N ALA A 192 13.55 48.67 43.69
CA ALA A 192 12.60 49.71 44.10
C ALA A 192 12.47 49.81 45.64
N GLU A 193 12.51 48.69 46.38
CA GLU A 193 12.49 48.67 47.85
C GLU A 193 13.80 49.19 48.47
N THR A 194 14.96 48.91 47.89
CA THR A 194 16.26 49.46 48.34
C THR A 194 16.44 50.95 48.01
N ALA A 195 15.59 51.51 47.15
CA ALA A 195 15.54 52.94 46.85
C ALA A 195 14.56 53.74 47.76
N GLY A 196 13.79 53.07 48.63
CA GLY A 196 12.93 53.68 49.65
C GLY A 196 13.62 53.81 51.02
N PRO A 197 13.39 54.89 51.80
CA PRO A 197 14.14 55.13 53.03
C PRO A 197 13.53 54.33 54.19
N GLY A 198 14.21 53.26 54.62
CA GLY A 198 13.90 52.60 55.90
C GLY A 198 14.21 51.12 55.92
N GLY A 199 15.48 50.77 56.19
CA GLY A 199 15.87 49.39 56.43
C GLY A 199 15.31 48.86 57.75
N THR A 200 14.93 47.59 57.76
CA THR A 200 14.97 46.77 58.98
C THR A 200 15.32 45.34 58.59
N THR A 201 16.49 44.86 59.04
CA THR A 201 16.94 43.47 58.89
C THR A 201 16.50 42.66 60.10
N ALA A 202 15.90 41.48 59.85
CA ALA A 202 15.67 40.44 60.85
C ALA A 202 16.58 39.22 60.55
N PRO A 203 17.01 38.44 61.57
CA PRO A 203 18.17 37.57 61.46
C PRO A 203 17.85 36.20 60.84
N ALA A 204 18.87 35.62 60.20
CA ALA A 204 18.87 34.33 59.54
C ALA A 204 18.69 33.15 60.52
N ALA A 205 17.83 32.19 60.16
CA ALA A 205 17.69 30.91 60.82
C ALA A 205 18.32 29.79 59.96
N ASP A 206 18.94 28.83 60.66
CA ASP A 206 19.67 27.66 60.18
C ASP A 206 18.99 26.83 59.10
N SER A 207 19.79 26.23 58.21
CA SER A 207 19.38 25.00 57.51
C SER A 207 20.57 24.10 57.16
N SER A 208 20.48 22.85 57.62
CA SER A 208 21.34 21.71 57.29
C SER A 208 21.35 21.36 55.79
N PRO A 209 22.38 20.65 55.29
CA PRO A 209 22.53 20.34 53.87
C PRO A 209 21.87 19.00 53.54
N ASN A 210 20.63 19.01 53.02
CA ASN A 210 20.10 18.03 52.05
C ASN A 210 18.59 18.19 51.89
N SER A 211 18.15 19.00 50.92
CA SER A 211 16.86 18.83 50.23
C SER A 211 16.79 19.71 48.98
N VAL A 212 16.46 19.10 47.85
CA VAL A 212 16.31 19.71 46.52
C VAL A 212 15.11 20.69 46.52
N LEU A 213 15.31 21.90 46.00
CA LEU A 213 14.43 23.07 46.17
C LEU A 213 13.43 23.27 45.01
N SER A 214 12.11 23.20 45.27
CA SER A 214 10.94 23.46 44.37
C SER A 214 11.01 24.79 43.55
N SER A 215 10.21 24.96 42.49
CA SER A 215 10.11 26.19 41.67
C SER A 215 9.86 27.47 42.50
N THR A 216 9.06 27.37 43.56
CA THR A 216 8.82 28.46 44.54
C THR A 216 10.05 28.75 45.40
N GLN A 217 10.89 27.73 45.61
CA GLN A 217 12.15 27.81 46.35
C GLN A 217 13.34 28.25 45.48
N LEU A 218 13.34 28.09 44.15
CA LEU A 218 14.38 28.67 43.28
C LEU A 218 14.31 30.21 43.28
N GLY A 219 13.08 30.75 43.27
CA GLY A 219 12.82 32.16 43.52
C GLY A 219 13.19 32.61 44.94
N ALA A 220 13.14 31.70 45.94
CA ALA A 220 13.56 31.95 47.32
C ALA A 220 15.08 31.81 47.54
N ALA A 221 15.75 30.91 46.82
CA ALA A 221 17.19 30.70 46.87
C ALA A 221 17.92 31.95 46.38
N ARG A 222 17.42 32.61 45.33
CA ARG A 222 17.94 33.93 44.94
C ARG A 222 17.63 35.04 45.96
N ARG A 223 16.65 34.86 46.86
CA ARG A 223 16.37 35.78 47.99
C ARG A 223 17.29 35.54 49.20
N GLY A 224 17.91 34.35 49.35
CA GLY A 224 18.70 33.98 50.54
C GLY A 224 20.16 33.59 50.32
N CYS A 225 20.54 32.98 49.18
CA CYS A 225 21.91 32.50 48.89
C CYS A 225 22.17 32.34 47.36
N VAL A 226 22.94 33.25 46.76
CA VAL A 226 23.26 33.21 45.32
C VAL A 226 24.07 31.97 44.91
N ARG A 227 24.87 31.41 45.84
CA ARG A 227 25.61 30.17 45.59
C ARG A 227 24.70 28.98 45.33
N ASP A 228 23.59 28.85 46.07
CA ASP A 228 22.64 27.75 45.90
C ASP A 228 21.84 27.91 44.61
N TYR A 229 21.53 29.15 44.22
CA TYR A 229 20.95 29.45 42.91
C TYR A 229 21.87 29.04 41.75
N CYS A 230 23.16 29.41 41.79
CA CYS A 230 24.13 29.00 40.77
C CYS A 230 24.31 27.48 40.69
N ARG A 231 24.26 26.79 41.85
CA ARG A 231 24.29 25.32 41.91
C ARG A 231 23.05 24.73 41.23
N ALA A 232 21.86 25.24 41.53
CA ALA A 232 20.63 24.76 40.92
C ALA A 232 20.58 25.00 39.40
N VAL A 233 21.05 26.16 38.91
CA VAL A 233 21.17 26.43 37.46
C VAL A 233 22.15 25.47 36.80
N ALA A 234 23.27 25.14 37.44
CA ALA A 234 24.22 24.16 36.93
C ALA A 234 23.65 22.72 36.92
N GLU A 235 22.81 22.36 37.90
CA GLU A 235 22.07 21.09 37.92
C GLU A 235 21.09 20.98 36.75
N LEU A 236 20.31 22.04 36.50
CA LEU A 236 19.40 22.10 35.35
C LEU A 236 20.17 22.00 34.02
N GLY A 237 21.29 22.72 33.91
CA GLY A 237 22.15 22.66 32.73
C GLY A 237 22.73 21.27 32.49
N ALA A 238 23.14 20.56 33.54
CA ALA A 238 23.66 19.21 33.40
C ALA A 238 22.57 18.22 32.93
N GLN A 239 21.38 18.28 33.52
CA GLN A 239 20.24 17.43 33.11
C GLN A 239 19.84 17.67 31.63
N ALA A 240 19.77 18.94 31.22
CA ALA A 240 19.47 19.30 29.83
C ALA A 240 20.59 18.85 28.87
N ALA A 241 21.85 18.99 29.27
CA ALA A 241 22.99 18.57 28.46
C ALA A 241 23.04 17.04 28.26
N ASP A 242 22.70 16.24 29.27
CA ASP A 242 22.58 14.78 29.10
C ASP A 242 21.45 14.39 28.15
N ALA A 243 20.30 15.06 28.25
CA ALA A 243 19.17 14.83 27.36
C ALA A 243 19.52 15.16 25.91
N LEU A 244 20.24 16.27 25.69
CA LEU A 244 20.74 16.63 24.36
C LEU A 244 21.78 15.62 23.86
N GLN A 245 22.69 15.15 24.72
CA GLN A 245 23.65 14.11 24.35
C GLN A 245 22.94 12.83 23.89
N TYR A 246 21.94 12.38 24.65
CA TYR A 246 21.14 11.22 24.28
C TYR A 246 20.46 11.41 22.92
N ALA A 247 19.88 12.59 22.66
CA ALA A 247 19.30 12.89 21.35
C ALA A 247 20.35 12.86 20.23
N HIS A 248 21.55 13.41 20.47
CA HIS A 248 22.66 13.40 19.51
C HIS A 248 23.15 11.98 19.19
N ASP A 249 23.21 11.09 20.20
CA ASP A 249 23.56 9.69 20.02
C ASP A 249 22.51 8.93 19.18
N CYS A 250 21.25 9.36 19.25
CA CYS A 250 20.16 8.89 18.38
C CYS A 250 20.13 9.61 17.00
N GLY A 251 21.11 10.45 16.68
CA GLY A 251 21.18 11.19 15.42
C GLY A 251 20.24 12.40 15.33
N VAL A 252 19.61 12.82 16.42
CA VAL A 252 18.66 13.94 16.48
C VAL A 252 19.33 15.18 17.08
N ILE A 253 19.40 16.28 16.33
CA ILE A 253 19.86 17.59 16.80
C ILE A 253 18.64 18.49 17.01
N HIS A 254 18.53 19.15 18.17
CA HIS A 254 17.34 19.92 18.54
C HIS A 254 17.20 21.23 17.78
N ARG A 255 18.28 21.99 17.59
CA ARG A 255 18.37 23.23 16.80
C ARG A 255 17.57 24.44 17.30
N ASP A 256 16.77 24.30 18.36
CA ASP A 256 15.94 25.37 18.94
C ASP A 256 15.91 25.28 20.46
N VAL A 257 17.05 24.97 21.09
CA VAL A 257 17.17 24.96 22.55
C VAL A 257 17.10 26.39 23.07
N LYS A 258 16.09 26.70 23.89
CA LYS A 258 15.84 28.01 24.48
C LYS A 258 14.97 27.88 25.74
N PRO A 259 14.85 28.94 26.57
CA PRO A 259 14.11 28.85 27.83
C PRO A 259 12.64 28.42 27.70
N SER A 260 11.94 28.73 26.60
CA SER A 260 10.55 28.30 26.39
C SER A 260 10.39 26.81 26.10
N ASN A 261 11.45 26.14 25.61
CA ASN A 261 11.45 24.72 25.24
C ASN A 261 12.05 23.83 26.34
N LEU A 262 12.37 24.42 27.51
CA LEU A 262 12.81 23.75 28.71
C LEU A 262 11.76 23.95 29.81
N LEU A 263 11.08 22.87 30.20
CA LEU A 263 10.04 22.88 31.23
C LEU A 263 10.61 22.40 32.56
N LEU A 264 10.34 23.13 33.64
CA LEU A 264 10.71 22.77 34.99
C LEU A 264 9.49 22.20 35.72
N ASP A 265 9.56 20.93 36.12
CA ASP A 265 8.48 20.30 36.89
C ASP A 265 8.55 20.64 38.39
N GLU A 266 7.50 20.25 39.13
CA GLU A 266 7.39 20.45 40.59
C GLU A 266 8.54 19.80 41.39
N ARG A 267 9.24 18.83 40.80
CA ARG A 267 10.37 18.08 41.40
C ARG A 267 11.73 18.63 40.97
N ASN A 268 11.75 19.77 40.27
CA ASN A 268 12.94 20.45 39.73
C ASN A 268 13.71 19.62 38.71
N ARG A 269 13.01 18.80 37.94
CA ARG A 269 13.58 18.16 36.76
C ARG A 269 13.29 19.02 35.55
N VAL A 270 14.31 19.24 34.74
CA VAL A 270 14.13 19.86 33.43
C VAL A 270 13.64 18.82 32.43
N TRP A 271 12.70 19.23 31.59
CA TRP A 271 12.15 18.45 30.49
C TRP A 271 12.32 19.25 29.20
N ILE A 272 12.96 18.64 28.21
CA ILE A 272 13.12 19.21 26.87
C ILE A 272 11.90 18.85 26.02
N THR A 273 11.32 19.85 25.36
CA THR A 273 10.19 19.70 24.44
C THR A 273 10.48 20.37 23.10
N ASP A 274 9.62 20.18 22.10
CA ASP A 274 9.69 20.82 20.78
C ASP A 274 11.01 20.57 20.01
N PHE A 275 11.33 19.29 19.72
CA PHE A 275 12.47 18.88 18.89
C PHE A 275 12.28 19.30 17.41
N GLY A 276 12.49 20.58 17.13
CA GLY A 276 12.22 21.19 15.84
C GLY A 276 13.21 20.80 14.73
N LEU A 277 12.70 20.35 13.57
CA LEU A 277 13.53 20.08 12.39
C LEU A 277 13.09 20.91 11.16
N ALA A 278 14.02 21.74 10.68
CA ALA A 278 14.10 22.50 9.43
C ALA A 278 13.28 23.82 9.29
N ARG A 279 13.91 24.95 9.67
CA ARG A 279 13.60 26.25 9.04
C ARG A 279 14.21 26.26 7.62
N ILE A 280 13.36 26.17 6.61
CA ILE A 280 13.71 26.55 5.24
C ILE A 280 13.65 28.08 5.19
N GLN A 281 14.77 28.74 4.85
CA GLN A 281 14.75 30.18 4.57
C GLN A 281 13.98 30.42 3.27
N GLY A 282 13.02 31.34 3.33
CA GLY A 282 12.28 31.83 2.17
C GLY A 282 10.77 31.76 2.36
N ASP A 283 10.23 32.58 3.26
CA ASP A 283 8.89 33.17 3.08
C ASP A 283 8.76 34.48 3.88
N PRO A 284 8.47 35.63 3.24
CA PRO A 284 8.18 36.89 3.90
C PRO A 284 6.69 36.93 4.28
N GLY A 285 6.28 36.20 5.31
CA GLY A 285 4.86 36.06 5.61
C GLY A 285 4.51 35.52 7.00
N VAL A 286 5.14 36.00 8.07
CA VAL A 286 4.54 35.99 9.42
C VAL A 286 4.96 37.28 10.12
N THR A 287 4.23 38.35 9.88
CA THR A 287 4.25 39.56 10.70
C THR A 287 3.37 39.33 11.93
N ALA A 288 3.95 38.73 12.95
CA ALA A 288 3.50 38.91 14.33
C ALA A 288 4.73 39.32 15.15
N THR A 289 4.65 40.53 15.68
CA THR A 289 5.63 41.28 16.48
C THR A 289 6.31 40.47 17.59
N GLY A 290 7.64 40.64 17.77
CA GLY A 290 8.39 40.24 18.99
C GLY A 290 9.05 38.85 18.99
N ASP A 291 8.32 37.78 18.65
CA ASP A 291 8.76 36.39 18.90
C ASP A 291 9.91 35.91 17.99
N VAL A 292 9.98 36.44 16.76
CA VAL A 292 11.04 36.11 15.79
C VAL A 292 12.41 36.59 16.29
N VAL A 293 12.46 37.73 16.99
CA VAL A 293 13.70 38.30 17.55
C VAL A 293 14.10 37.55 18.82
N GLY A 294 13.15 37.14 19.66
CA GLY A 294 13.41 36.35 20.86
C GLY A 294 14.13 35.03 20.58
N THR A 295 13.71 34.30 19.54
CA THR A 295 14.35 33.02 19.17
C THR A 295 15.78 33.19 18.63
N LEU A 296 16.07 34.30 17.93
CA LEU A 296 17.39 34.54 17.33
C LEU A 296 18.51 34.71 18.37
N ARG A 297 18.17 35.09 19.61
CA ARG A 297 19.14 35.31 20.69
C ARG A 297 19.88 34.04 21.13
N TYR A 298 19.27 32.88 20.90
CA TYR A 298 19.80 31.58 21.31
C TYR A 298 20.43 30.80 20.16
N MET A 299 20.26 31.25 18.91
CA MET A 299 20.85 30.57 17.75
C MET A 299 22.38 30.62 17.80
N SER A 300 23.03 29.54 17.36
CA SER A 300 24.48 29.54 17.18
C SER A 300 24.90 30.45 16.02
N PRO A 301 26.14 30.95 16.00
CA PRO A 301 26.69 31.76 14.90
C PRO A 301 26.48 31.14 13.51
N GLU A 302 26.69 29.82 13.39
CA GLU A 302 26.47 29.08 12.14
C GLU A 302 25.00 29.00 11.73
N GLN A 303 24.06 28.89 12.69
CA GLN A 303 22.63 28.98 12.42
C GLN A 303 22.22 30.40 12.01
N ALA A 304 22.69 31.43 12.73
CA ALA A 304 22.39 32.82 12.46
C ALA A 304 22.93 33.29 11.10
N ALA A 305 24.07 32.75 10.67
CA ALA A 305 24.68 33.02 9.37
C ALA A 305 24.07 32.19 8.22
N GLY A 306 23.17 31.24 8.50
CA GLY A 306 22.53 30.41 7.48
C GLY A 306 23.40 29.27 6.92
N HIS A 307 24.51 28.92 7.57
CA HIS A 307 25.41 27.85 7.12
C HIS A 307 24.88 26.46 7.51
N GLN A 308 23.84 25.98 6.84
CA GLN A 308 23.15 24.72 7.20
C GLN A 308 24.08 23.49 7.23
N ALA A 309 25.08 23.43 6.35
CA ALA A 309 26.06 22.33 6.30
C ALA A 309 27.01 22.29 7.53
N LEU A 310 27.04 23.33 8.35
CA LEU A 310 27.91 23.44 9.53
C LEU A 310 27.17 23.22 10.85
N VAL A 311 25.85 22.97 10.81
CA VAL A 311 24.98 22.74 11.98
C VAL A 311 25.11 21.28 12.43
N ASP A 312 25.83 21.07 13.54
CA ASP A 312 26.00 19.78 14.21
C ASP A 312 25.57 19.86 15.69
N ALA A 313 25.81 18.81 16.47
CA ALA A 313 25.53 18.72 17.91
C ALA A 313 26.04 19.92 18.74
N ARG A 314 27.12 20.60 18.31
CA ARG A 314 27.72 21.75 18.99
C ARG A 314 26.87 23.01 18.87
N THR A 315 25.87 22.99 18.00
CA THR A 315 24.80 23.98 17.91
C THR A 315 23.99 24.00 19.20
N ASP A 316 23.53 22.83 19.65
CA ASP A 316 22.70 22.73 20.86
C ASP A 316 23.51 23.05 22.13
N VAL A 317 24.82 22.76 22.13
CA VAL A 317 25.76 23.19 23.18
C VAL A 317 25.79 24.70 23.32
N TYR A 318 25.87 25.44 22.20
CA TYR A 318 25.84 26.89 22.22
C TYR A 318 24.51 27.43 22.73
N SER A 319 23.41 26.90 22.21
CA SER A 319 22.05 27.34 22.55
C SER A 319 21.71 27.07 24.03
N LEU A 320 22.16 25.94 24.58
CA LEU A 320 22.09 25.67 26.02
C LEU A 320 22.97 26.64 26.81
N GLY A 321 24.19 26.93 26.34
CA GLY A 321 25.06 27.95 26.92
C GLY A 321 24.41 29.33 26.99
N ALA A 322 23.70 29.75 25.93
CA ALA A 322 22.93 31.00 25.90
C ALA A 322 21.78 31.00 26.90
N THR A 323 21.09 29.87 27.04
CA THR A 323 20.02 29.68 28.02
C THR A 323 20.53 29.76 29.46
N LEU A 324 21.65 29.10 29.76
CA LEU A 324 22.28 29.16 31.09
C LEU A 324 22.82 30.55 31.40
N TYR A 325 23.38 31.24 30.40
CA TYR A 325 23.82 32.62 30.54
C TYR A 325 22.67 33.51 30.99
N GLU A 326 21.51 33.43 30.33
CA GLU A 326 20.36 34.26 30.67
C GLU A 326 19.74 33.90 32.01
N LEU A 327 19.73 32.63 32.43
CA LEU A 327 19.30 32.25 33.78
C LEU A 327 20.21 32.90 34.84
N LEU A 328 21.52 32.94 34.62
CA LEU A 328 22.48 33.50 35.58
C LEU A 328 22.48 35.04 35.58
N ALA A 329 22.48 35.66 34.40
CA ALA A 329 22.54 37.12 34.24
C ALA A 329 21.17 37.80 34.36
N LEU A 330 20.09 37.06 34.11
CA LEU A 330 18.74 37.60 33.82
C LEU A 330 18.70 38.63 32.70
N GLU A 331 19.70 38.63 31.84
CA GLU A 331 19.76 39.37 30.59
C GLU A 331 20.24 38.40 29.50
N PRO A 332 19.68 38.48 28.29
CA PRO A 332 20.18 37.66 27.19
C PRO A 332 21.63 38.04 26.85
N ALA A 333 22.42 37.05 26.41
CA ALA A 333 23.82 37.28 26.00
C ALA A 333 23.96 38.34 24.88
N PHE A 334 22.95 38.42 24.02
CA PHE A 334 22.85 39.38 22.92
C PHE A 334 21.47 40.10 22.97
N PRO A 335 21.37 41.22 23.73
CA PRO A 335 20.18 42.07 23.72
C PRO A 335 20.05 42.85 22.39
N GLY A 336 18.84 43.32 22.09
CA GLY A 336 18.52 44.08 20.86
C GLY A 336 17.15 43.70 20.29
N ASP A 337 16.39 44.65 19.75
CA ASP A 337 15.01 44.41 19.30
C ASP A 337 14.90 44.31 17.77
N ASP A 338 15.97 44.63 17.04
CA ASP A 338 16.04 44.46 15.60
C ASP A 338 16.66 43.11 15.20
N ARG A 339 16.03 42.48 14.21
CA ARG A 339 16.44 41.17 13.69
C ARG A 339 17.88 41.17 13.17
N ARG A 340 18.26 42.17 12.38
CA ARG A 340 19.60 42.23 11.75
C ARG A 340 20.67 42.52 12.80
N GLU A 341 20.37 43.40 13.74
CA GLU A 341 21.25 43.71 14.86
C GLU A 341 21.57 42.47 15.69
N VAL A 342 20.55 41.71 16.11
CA VAL A 342 20.75 40.49 16.92
C VAL A 342 21.51 39.43 16.14
N THR A 343 21.16 39.18 14.87
CA THR A 343 21.90 38.25 14.01
C THR A 343 23.37 38.62 13.90
N GLN A 344 23.68 39.90 13.65
CA GLN A 344 25.06 40.37 13.54
C GLN A 344 25.82 40.24 14.86
N ALA A 345 25.17 40.53 16.00
CA ALA A 345 25.75 40.37 17.32
C ALA A 345 26.05 38.90 17.64
N VAL A 346 25.15 37.99 17.30
CA VAL A 346 25.35 36.54 17.46
C VAL A 346 26.53 36.05 16.61
N ILE A 347 26.67 36.51 15.37
CA ILE A 347 27.77 36.08 14.49
C ILE A 347 29.13 36.64 14.92
N ALA A 348 29.19 37.93 15.27
CA ALA A 348 30.47 38.65 15.32
C ALA A 348 30.84 39.24 16.69
N ARG A 349 29.89 39.43 17.61
CA ARG A 349 30.15 40.11 18.90
C ARG A 349 30.34 39.10 20.02
N GLU A 350 31.38 39.26 20.83
CA GLU A 350 31.55 38.48 22.06
C GLU A 350 30.52 38.91 23.13
N PRO A 351 29.94 37.97 23.89
CA PRO A 351 29.02 38.31 24.97
C PRO A 351 29.76 38.97 26.14
N ARG A 352 29.05 39.82 26.90
CA ARG A 352 29.59 40.39 28.14
C ARG A 352 29.90 39.29 29.13
N ARG A 353 30.91 39.48 29.98
CA ARG A 353 31.25 38.45 30.97
C ARG A 353 30.14 38.34 32.01
N LEU A 354 29.79 37.12 32.41
CA LEU A 354 28.73 36.89 33.40
C LEU A 354 29.02 37.64 34.70
N ARG A 355 30.27 37.68 35.16
CA ARG A 355 30.64 38.38 36.40
C ARG A 355 30.62 39.91 36.30
N GLU A 356 30.52 40.48 35.10
CA GLU A 356 30.24 41.92 34.93
C GLU A 356 28.78 42.27 35.18
N LEU A 357 27.87 41.30 35.01
CA LEU A 357 26.42 41.45 35.22
C LEU A 357 25.98 40.88 36.57
N ALA A 358 26.58 39.76 36.97
CA ALA A 358 26.30 38.99 38.18
C ALA A 358 27.63 38.60 38.85
N ALA A 359 28.24 39.56 39.56
CA ALA A 359 29.59 39.44 40.15
C ALA A 359 29.77 38.24 41.10
N GLU A 360 28.68 37.79 41.71
CA GLU A 360 28.60 36.65 42.63
C GLU A 360 28.64 35.28 41.94
N THR A 361 28.57 35.23 40.61
CA THR A 361 28.69 33.98 39.84
C THR A 361 30.07 33.35 40.06
N PRO A 362 30.16 32.07 40.47
CA PRO A 362 31.42 31.37 40.59
C PRO A 362 32.23 31.35 39.28
N ILE A 363 33.55 31.51 39.39
CA ILE A 363 34.48 31.60 38.25
C ILE A 363 34.39 30.37 37.35
N ASP A 364 34.33 29.18 37.95
CA ASP A 364 34.32 27.93 37.20
C ASP A 364 33.02 27.79 36.38
N LEU A 365 31.88 28.18 36.96
CA LEU A 365 30.59 28.20 36.26
C LEU A 365 30.58 29.22 35.13
N GLU A 366 31.11 30.44 35.35
CA GLU A 366 31.29 31.42 34.27
C GLU A 366 32.17 30.84 33.15
N THR A 367 33.26 30.16 33.49
CA THR A 367 34.19 29.60 32.51
C THR A 367 33.53 28.52 31.65
N VAL A 368 32.73 27.65 32.24
CA VAL A 368 31.94 26.62 31.53
C VAL A 368 30.91 27.25 30.58
N VAL A 369 30.11 28.20 31.07
CA VAL A 369 29.05 28.85 30.27
C VAL A 369 29.65 29.66 29.11
N MET A 370 30.73 30.39 29.36
CA MET A 370 31.41 31.17 28.31
C MET A 370 32.12 30.27 27.28
N HIS A 371 32.58 29.07 27.68
CA HIS A 371 33.17 28.10 26.76
C HIS A 371 32.11 27.50 25.81
N ALA A 372 30.92 27.17 26.34
CA ALA A 372 29.79 26.75 25.52
C ALA A 372 29.37 27.83 24.50
N LEU A 373 29.50 29.11 24.85
CA LEU A 373 29.17 30.27 24.02
C LEU A 373 30.27 30.74 23.05
N ALA A 374 31.35 29.96 22.86
CA ALA A 374 32.42 30.34 21.95
C ALA A 374 31.91 30.49 20.49
N LYS A 375 32.41 31.48 19.75
CA LYS A 375 31.91 31.75 18.39
C LYS A 375 32.29 30.68 17.38
N SER A 376 33.54 30.22 17.42
CA SER A 376 34.00 29.08 16.61
C SER A 376 33.54 27.77 17.23
N ARG A 377 33.03 26.87 16.39
CA ARG A 377 32.53 25.54 16.77
C ARG A 377 33.63 24.67 17.35
N GLU A 378 34.86 24.88 16.88
CA GLU A 378 36.06 24.16 17.30
C GLU A 378 36.55 24.61 18.68
N ASP A 379 36.10 25.77 19.17
CA ASP A 379 36.41 26.32 20.48
C ASP A 379 35.33 26.01 21.54
N ARG A 380 34.29 25.23 21.20
CA ARG A 380 33.23 24.76 22.12
C ARG A 380 33.51 23.33 22.56
N TYR A 381 32.73 22.85 23.53
CA TYR A 381 32.63 21.41 23.83
C TYR A 381 32.29 20.62 22.56
N ALA A 382 32.96 19.49 22.35
CA ALA A 382 32.75 18.67 21.17
C ALA A 382 31.39 17.98 21.18
N THR A 383 30.86 17.72 22.38
CA THR A 383 29.60 17.03 22.64
C THR A 383 28.85 17.67 23.82
N ALA A 384 27.53 17.48 23.91
CA ALA A 384 26.75 17.97 25.04
C ALA A 384 27.11 17.24 26.36
N GLY A 385 27.53 15.97 26.27
CA GLY A 385 28.00 15.19 27.41
C GLY A 385 29.26 15.78 28.07
N GLU A 386 30.17 16.39 27.29
CA GLU A 386 31.32 17.09 27.85
C GLU A 386 30.92 18.33 28.66
N LEU A 387 29.94 19.11 28.16
CA LEU A 387 29.36 20.22 28.91
C LEU A 387 28.70 19.73 30.22
N ALA A 388 27.94 18.63 30.16
CA ALA A 388 27.32 18.02 31.34
C ALA A 388 28.37 17.58 32.38
N ALA A 389 29.47 16.98 31.91
CA ALA A 389 30.56 16.54 32.76
C ALA A 389 31.24 17.72 33.49
N ASP A 390 31.45 18.85 32.81
CA ASP A 390 32.04 20.04 33.41
C ASP A 390 31.10 20.75 34.40
N LEU A 391 29.80 20.83 34.10
CA LEU A 391 28.80 21.32 35.06
C LEU A 391 28.77 20.45 36.32
N ARG A 392 28.82 19.11 36.18
CA ARG A 392 28.91 18.19 37.33
C ARG A 392 30.22 18.33 38.12
N ARG A 393 31.35 18.60 37.45
CA ARG A 393 32.62 18.89 38.14
C ARG A 393 32.48 20.12 39.01
N PHE A 394 31.88 21.19 38.49
CA PHE A 394 31.55 22.38 39.28
C PHE A 394 30.65 22.05 40.48
N LEU A 395 29.57 21.28 40.29
CA LEU A 395 28.67 20.85 41.37
C LEU A 395 29.41 20.03 42.46
N ALA A 396 30.35 19.19 42.04
CA ALA A 396 31.19 18.38 42.93
C ALA A 396 32.41 19.15 43.49
N SER A 397 32.54 20.46 43.20
CA SER A 397 33.70 21.28 43.58
C SER A 397 35.05 20.71 43.11
N LYS A 398 35.05 20.06 41.93
CA LYS A 398 36.23 19.56 41.23
C LYS A 398 36.64 20.55 40.13
N PRO A 399 37.94 20.63 39.78
CA PRO A 399 38.38 21.47 38.67
C PRO A 399 37.66 21.11 37.36
N THR A 400 37.14 22.13 36.67
CA THR A 400 36.52 22.01 35.34
C THR A 400 37.60 21.83 34.26
N HIS A 401 37.26 21.15 33.17
CA HIS A 401 38.17 21.01 32.02
C HIS A 401 38.22 22.27 31.17
N ALA A 402 37.13 23.03 31.10
CA ALA A 402 37.16 24.37 30.54
C ALA A 402 38.18 25.25 31.29
N ARG A 403 39.19 25.72 30.55
CA ARG A 403 40.26 26.60 31.05
C ARG A 403 40.13 27.97 30.40
N ARG A 404 40.53 29.00 31.15
CA ARG A 404 40.59 30.37 30.61
C ARG A 404 41.61 30.43 29.45
N PRO A 405 41.27 31.04 28.30
CA PRO A 405 42.22 31.22 27.21
C PRO A 405 43.46 31.98 27.69
N THR A 406 44.63 31.44 27.40
CA THR A 406 45.93 32.03 27.76
C THR A 406 46.36 33.09 26.74
N LEU A 407 47.40 33.88 27.06
CA LEU A 407 47.98 34.85 26.12
C LEU A 407 48.49 34.19 24.82
N VAL A 408 48.86 32.91 24.89
CA VAL A 408 49.31 32.09 23.74
C VAL A 408 48.15 31.75 22.79
N ASP A 409 46.94 31.50 23.34
CA ASP A 409 45.73 31.21 22.56
C ASP A 409 45.20 32.43 21.80
N ARG A 410 45.51 33.65 22.28
CA ARG A 410 45.20 34.90 21.57
C ARG A 410 46.18 35.17 20.43
N ALA A 411 47.44 34.78 20.58
CA ALA A 411 48.45 34.90 19.55
C ALA A 411 48.21 33.93 18.38
N SER A 412 47.78 32.69 18.66
CA SER A 412 47.45 31.69 17.63
C SER A 412 46.25 32.10 16.76
N LYS A 413 45.26 32.80 17.32
CA LYS A 413 44.13 33.39 16.59
C LYS A 413 44.53 34.58 15.70
N LEU A 414 45.54 35.36 16.09
CA LEU A 414 46.06 36.48 15.29
C LEU A 414 46.90 35.98 14.09
N VAL A 415 47.63 34.87 14.24
CA VAL A 415 48.43 34.23 13.18
C VAL A 415 47.54 33.62 12.08
N ARG A 416 46.33 33.15 12.41
CA ARG A 416 45.33 32.73 11.41
C ARG A 416 44.81 33.89 10.53
N ARG A 417 44.95 35.15 10.96
CA ARG A 417 44.37 36.34 10.30
C ARG A 417 45.32 37.03 9.30
N HIS A 418 46.63 36.78 9.34
CA HIS A 418 47.64 37.48 8.51
C HIS A 418 48.52 36.56 7.65
N ARG A 419 47.97 35.45 7.14
CA ARG A 419 48.72 34.39 6.43
C ARG A 419 49.01 34.63 4.93
N VAL A 420 48.64 35.77 4.34
CA VAL A 420 48.62 35.95 2.87
C VAL A 420 49.98 36.38 2.27
N ALA A 421 50.85 37.06 3.03
CA ALA A 421 52.05 37.68 2.43
C ALA A 421 53.27 36.75 2.31
N ALA A 422 53.37 35.69 3.12
CA ALA A 422 54.57 34.86 3.19
C ALA A 422 54.45 33.50 2.45
N THR A 423 53.23 33.07 2.11
CA THR A 423 52.98 31.80 1.41
C THR A 423 53.00 31.91 -0.12
N ALA A 424 53.08 33.11 -0.71
CA ALA A 424 52.83 33.30 -2.14
C ALA A 424 53.82 32.58 -3.07
N LEU A 425 55.11 32.47 -2.71
CA LEU A 425 56.12 31.95 -3.64
C LEU A 425 56.42 30.45 -3.47
N GLY A 426 56.53 29.97 -2.22
CA GLY A 426 56.63 28.53 -1.94
C GLY A 426 55.30 27.80 -2.07
N GLY A 427 54.19 28.53 -1.88
CA GLY A 427 52.84 28.04 -2.08
C GLY A 427 52.56 27.73 -3.53
N PHE A 428 52.99 28.53 -4.51
CA PHE A 428 52.58 28.31 -5.92
C PHE A 428 52.94 26.91 -6.46
N VAL A 429 54.14 26.40 -6.18
CA VAL A 429 54.59 25.08 -6.65
C VAL A 429 53.92 23.93 -5.89
N ALA A 430 53.78 24.06 -4.57
CA ALA A 430 53.06 23.08 -3.75
C ALA A 430 51.54 23.12 -4.03
N VAL A 431 51.00 24.28 -4.38
CA VAL A 431 49.60 24.52 -4.74
C VAL A 431 49.31 23.90 -6.10
N VAL A 432 50.19 23.94 -7.10
CA VAL A 432 49.93 23.20 -8.35
C VAL A 432 49.94 21.68 -8.13
N ALA A 433 50.87 21.16 -7.33
CA ALA A 433 50.93 19.72 -7.04
C ALA A 433 49.73 19.24 -6.20
N VAL A 434 49.37 20.00 -5.16
CA VAL A 434 48.21 19.76 -4.31
C VAL A 434 46.91 20.04 -5.05
N LEU A 435 46.78 21.05 -5.90
CA LEU A 435 45.57 21.27 -6.70
C LEU A 435 45.36 20.19 -7.76
N SER A 436 46.42 19.55 -8.26
CA SER A 436 46.29 18.40 -9.17
C SER A 436 45.89 17.13 -8.41
N THR A 437 46.45 16.87 -7.22
CA THR A 437 46.05 15.71 -6.39
C THR A 437 44.71 15.92 -5.70
N THR A 438 44.48 17.08 -5.09
CA THR A 438 43.19 17.54 -4.57
C THR A 438 42.18 17.74 -5.68
N GLY A 439 42.57 18.11 -6.90
CA GLY A 439 41.68 18.12 -8.06
C GLY A 439 41.25 16.73 -8.45
N ALA A 440 42.17 15.76 -8.50
CA ALA A 440 41.86 14.36 -8.74
C ALA A 440 41.03 13.72 -7.60
N VAL A 441 41.32 14.07 -6.34
CA VAL A 441 40.60 13.59 -5.15
C VAL A 441 39.26 14.29 -4.97
N LEU A 442 39.13 15.58 -5.32
CA LEU A 442 37.86 16.28 -5.33
C LEU A 442 37.02 15.76 -6.49
N LEU A 443 37.55 15.59 -7.69
CA LEU A 443 36.82 14.97 -8.81
C LEU A 443 36.41 13.53 -8.48
N SER A 444 37.27 12.72 -7.85
CA SER A 444 36.90 11.36 -7.44
C SER A 444 35.94 11.34 -6.25
N SER A 445 36.04 12.29 -5.32
CA SER A 445 35.13 12.40 -4.17
C SER A 445 33.81 13.06 -4.54
N GLU A 446 33.78 13.95 -5.52
CA GLU A 446 32.58 14.55 -6.10
C GLU A 446 31.90 13.47 -6.93
N GLN A 447 32.63 12.73 -7.77
CA GLN A 447 32.11 11.55 -8.46
C GLN A 447 31.64 10.47 -7.49
N ALA A 448 32.34 10.21 -6.38
CA ALA A 448 31.91 9.24 -5.38
C ALA A 448 30.74 9.76 -4.55
N ARG A 449 30.63 11.07 -4.30
CA ARG A 449 29.49 11.69 -3.60
C ARG A 449 28.27 11.81 -4.49
N THR A 450 28.44 12.12 -5.78
CA THR A 450 27.35 12.11 -6.76
C THR A 450 26.94 10.69 -7.08
N ALA A 451 27.87 9.74 -7.19
CA ALA A 451 27.54 8.32 -7.33
C ALA A 451 26.90 7.76 -6.05
N ALA A 452 27.36 8.13 -4.86
CA ALA A 452 26.72 7.72 -3.61
C ALA A 452 25.36 8.40 -3.41
N ALA A 453 25.21 9.69 -3.75
CA ALA A 453 23.93 10.39 -3.69
C ALA A 453 22.95 9.90 -4.77
N LEU A 454 23.45 9.53 -5.95
CA LEU A 454 22.65 8.89 -6.99
C LEU A 454 22.26 7.48 -6.56
N ALA A 455 23.17 6.69 -5.98
CA ALA A 455 22.88 5.37 -5.44
C ALA A 455 21.90 5.43 -4.25
N ASP A 456 22.01 6.44 -3.38
CA ASP A 456 21.10 6.65 -2.24
C ASP A 456 19.74 7.18 -2.71
N ALA A 457 19.71 8.01 -3.75
CA ALA A 457 18.48 8.45 -4.42
C ALA A 457 17.80 7.31 -5.20
N GLN A 458 18.56 6.49 -5.93
CA GLN A 458 18.09 5.28 -6.60
C GLN A 458 17.57 4.27 -5.56
N ALA A 459 18.31 4.03 -4.47
CA ALA A 459 17.86 3.17 -3.38
C ALA A 459 16.58 3.68 -2.71
N SER A 460 16.44 5.00 -2.57
CA SER A 460 15.23 5.65 -2.04
C SER A 460 14.04 5.54 -3.01
N LEU A 461 14.28 5.71 -4.32
CA LEU A 461 13.27 5.51 -5.36
C LEU A 461 12.86 4.03 -5.47
N ASP A 462 13.81 3.11 -5.40
CA ASP A 462 13.58 1.67 -5.35
C ASP A 462 12.82 1.27 -4.09
N GLN A 463 13.11 1.90 -2.95
CA GLN A 463 12.37 1.67 -1.72
C GLN A 463 10.93 2.19 -1.83
N ALA A 464 10.72 3.41 -2.35
CA ALA A 464 9.38 3.96 -2.59
C ALA A 464 8.60 3.10 -3.60
N ARG A 465 9.28 2.61 -4.63
CA ARG A 465 8.71 1.74 -5.65
C ARG A 465 8.37 0.36 -5.11
N ARG A 466 9.26 -0.28 -4.36
CA ARG A 466 8.97 -1.56 -3.67
C ARG A 466 7.78 -1.44 -2.73
N VAL A 467 7.59 -0.27 -2.13
CA VAL A 467 6.40 0.04 -1.34
C VAL A 467 5.17 0.08 -2.24
N VAL A 468 5.18 0.85 -3.34
CA VAL A 468 4.07 0.89 -4.30
C VAL A 468 3.79 -0.49 -4.91
N ASP A 469 4.80 -1.25 -5.31
CA ASP A 469 4.66 -2.59 -5.89
C ASP A 469 4.13 -3.61 -4.86
N ARG A 470 4.56 -3.49 -3.60
CA ARG A 470 4.05 -4.31 -2.49
C ARG A 470 2.60 -3.94 -2.18
N PHE A 471 2.26 -2.67 -2.10
CA PHE A 471 0.89 -2.23 -1.87
C PHE A 471 0.00 -2.60 -3.06
N GLY A 472 0.39 -2.36 -4.31
CA GLY A 472 -0.37 -2.78 -5.49
C GLY A 472 -0.53 -4.30 -5.57
N GLY A 473 0.56 -5.06 -5.54
CA GLY A 473 0.53 -6.51 -5.74
C GLY A 473 -0.03 -7.32 -4.56
N GLN A 474 0.27 -6.93 -3.32
CA GLN A 474 -0.25 -7.62 -2.14
C GLN A 474 -1.72 -7.27 -1.90
N PHE A 475 -2.10 -6.00 -2.03
CA PHE A 475 -3.48 -5.57 -1.82
C PHE A 475 -4.40 -6.10 -2.94
N VAL A 476 -3.94 -6.18 -4.19
CA VAL A 476 -4.70 -6.82 -5.29
C VAL A 476 -4.91 -8.30 -5.04
N ARG A 477 -3.91 -9.06 -4.56
CA ARG A 477 -4.08 -10.48 -4.21
C ARG A 477 -5.04 -10.70 -3.03
N GLU A 478 -5.02 -9.81 -2.05
CA GLU A 478 -6.00 -9.86 -0.95
C GLU A 478 -7.40 -9.44 -1.41
N LEU A 479 -7.51 -8.55 -2.40
CA LEU A 479 -8.78 -8.19 -3.03
C LEU A 479 -9.29 -9.29 -3.97
N GLU A 480 -8.43 -10.05 -4.68
CA GLU A 480 -8.84 -11.21 -5.50
C GLU A 480 -9.58 -12.28 -4.68
N ARG A 481 -9.27 -12.33 -3.38
CA ARG A 481 -9.92 -13.20 -2.39
C ARG A 481 -11.27 -12.66 -1.91
N LEU A 482 -11.61 -11.41 -2.19
CA LEU A 482 -12.82 -10.74 -1.72
C LEU A 482 -13.78 -10.50 -2.89
N PRO A 483 -14.91 -11.19 -2.95
CA PRO A 483 -15.85 -11.01 -4.04
C PRO A 483 -16.62 -9.69 -3.93
N GLY A 484 -17.04 -9.13 -5.06
CA GLY A 484 -17.59 -7.77 -5.13
C GLY A 484 -16.56 -6.66 -4.95
N SER A 485 -15.28 -7.00 -4.67
CA SER A 485 -14.20 -6.03 -4.66
C SER A 485 -13.66 -5.74 -6.06
N GLU A 486 -14.22 -6.31 -7.13
CA GLU A 486 -13.78 -6.05 -8.50
C GLU A 486 -13.75 -4.55 -8.85
N PRO A 487 -14.73 -3.71 -8.44
CA PRO A 487 -14.64 -2.26 -8.64
C PRO A 487 -13.48 -1.62 -7.86
N LEU A 488 -13.24 -2.07 -6.62
CA LEU A 488 -12.16 -1.56 -5.77
C LEU A 488 -10.78 -2.02 -6.27
N ARG A 489 -10.67 -3.29 -6.69
CA ARG A 489 -9.48 -3.89 -7.31
C ARG A 489 -9.14 -3.15 -8.59
N ARG A 490 -10.13 -2.90 -9.45
CA ARG A 490 -9.97 -2.08 -10.65
C ARG A 490 -9.58 -0.64 -10.32
N ALA A 491 -10.18 -0.01 -9.30
CA ALA A 491 -9.82 1.34 -8.89
C ALA A 491 -8.36 1.42 -8.41
N VAL A 492 -7.93 0.51 -7.53
CA VAL A 492 -6.54 0.45 -7.04
C VAL A 492 -5.57 0.17 -8.18
N LEU A 493 -5.88 -0.76 -9.08
CA LEU A 493 -5.06 -1.04 -10.27
C LEU A 493 -5.01 0.18 -11.20
N ALA A 494 -6.12 0.91 -11.38
CA ALA A 494 -6.17 2.11 -12.21
C ALA A 494 -5.33 3.24 -11.62
N ASP A 495 -5.44 3.51 -10.32
CA ASP A 495 -4.61 4.51 -9.61
C ASP A 495 -3.12 4.13 -9.69
N THR A 496 -2.80 2.84 -9.53
CA THR A 496 -1.43 2.32 -9.68
C THR A 496 -0.90 2.53 -11.10
N LEU A 497 -1.74 2.27 -12.11
CA LEU A 497 -1.38 2.49 -13.51
C LEU A 497 -1.17 3.99 -13.81
N GLU A 498 -1.97 4.87 -13.22
CA GLU A 498 -1.81 6.33 -13.35
C GLU A 498 -0.50 6.81 -12.73
N TYR A 499 -0.13 6.28 -11.56
CA TYR A 499 1.18 6.53 -10.97
C TYR A 499 2.32 6.13 -11.91
N TYR A 500 2.28 4.92 -12.49
CA TYR A 500 3.31 4.49 -13.45
C TYR A 500 3.30 5.33 -14.73
N ARG A 501 2.13 5.72 -15.25
CA ARG A 501 2.00 6.62 -16.42
C ARG A 501 2.71 7.95 -16.18
N ASN A 502 2.50 8.56 -15.01
CA ASN A 502 3.12 9.82 -14.65
C ASN A 502 4.64 9.70 -14.54
N PHE A 503 5.15 8.61 -13.94
CA PHE A 503 6.59 8.34 -13.89
C PHE A 503 7.18 8.16 -15.29
N ILE A 504 6.55 7.33 -16.13
CA ILE A 504 7.00 7.09 -17.52
C ILE A 504 7.08 8.41 -18.29
N ALA A 505 6.06 9.26 -18.18
CA ALA A 505 6.03 10.56 -18.87
C ALA A 505 7.18 11.49 -18.45
N GLN A 506 7.62 11.42 -17.19
CA GLN A 506 8.73 12.23 -16.67
C GLN A 506 10.10 11.63 -17.01
N ALA A 507 10.21 10.30 -17.03
CA ALA A 507 11.48 9.59 -17.21
C ALA A 507 11.89 9.38 -18.68
N VAL A 508 10.96 9.47 -19.65
CA VAL A 508 11.24 9.22 -21.09
C VAL A 508 12.34 10.13 -21.66
N SER A 509 12.54 11.33 -21.12
CA SER A 509 13.58 12.26 -21.59
C SER A 509 14.92 12.14 -20.86
N ASP A 510 15.02 11.29 -19.84
CA ASP A 510 16.23 11.17 -19.02
C ASP A 510 16.99 9.88 -19.36
N SER A 511 18.14 10.03 -20.01
CA SER A 511 19.00 8.89 -20.38
C SER A 511 19.53 8.12 -19.17
N GLN A 512 19.60 8.74 -17.98
CA GLN A 512 20.10 8.09 -16.76
C GLN A 512 19.08 7.14 -16.15
N LEU A 513 17.79 7.25 -16.50
CA LEU A 513 16.70 6.43 -15.93
C LEU A 513 16.23 5.31 -16.86
N THR A 514 17.04 4.92 -17.85
CA THR A 514 16.61 3.98 -18.91
C THR A 514 16.23 2.61 -18.34
N ALA A 515 16.97 2.08 -17.37
CA ALA A 515 16.68 0.79 -16.73
C ALA A 515 15.44 0.86 -15.83
N GLU A 516 15.30 1.95 -15.07
CA GLU A 516 14.15 2.21 -14.21
C GLU A 516 12.87 2.41 -15.03
N LEU A 517 12.98 3.11 -16.17
CA LEU A 517 11.92 3.29 -17.15
C LEU A 517 11.46 1.95 -17.72
N ALA A 518 12.38 1.12 -18.20
CA ALA A 518 12.07 -0.20 -18.75
C ALA A 518 11.34 -1.08 -17.72
N THR A 519 11.84 -1.09 -16.49
CA THR A 519 11.20 -1.82 -15.38
C THR A 519 9.81 -1.26 -15.08
N THR A 520 9.62 0.07 -15.14
CA THR A 520 8.31 0.70 -14.87
C THR A 520 7.30 0.42 -15.98
N GLN A 521 7.75 0.42 -17.23
CA GLN A 521 6.95 -0.01 -18.36
C GLN A 521 6.52 -1.47 -18.21
N TYR A 522 7.41 -2.38 -17.79
CA TYR A 522 7.03 -3.77 -17.54
C TYR A 522 5.90 -3.87 -16.49
N GLN A 523 6.04 -3.18 -15.35
CA GLN A 523 5.00 -3.18 -14.31
C GLN A 523 3.68 -2.55 -14.77
N ALA A 524 3.75 -1.43 -15.50
CA ALA A 524 2.58 -0.79 -16.10
C ALA A 524 1.85 -1.73 -17.07
N GLY A 525 2.60 -2.48 -17.88
CA GLY A 525 2.05 -3.48 -18.78
C GLY A 525 1.33 -4.61 -18.05
N MET A 526 1.91 -5.13 -16.97
CA MET A 526 1.27 -6.15 -16.13
C MET A 526 -0.03 -5.65 -15.48
N VAL A 527 -0.03 -4.41 -14.99
CA VAL A 527 -1.23 -3.79 -14.36
C VAL A 527 -2.31 -3.50 -15.40
N ALA A 528 -1.95 -2.94 -16.57
CA ALA A 528 -2.88 -2.69 -17.67
C ALA A 528 -3.54 -3.99 -18.16
N GLY A 529 -2.78 -5.08 -18.27
CA GLY A 529 -3.31 -6.40 -18.64
C GLY A 529 -4.38 -6.89 -17.66
N ARG A 530 -4.13 -6.76 -16.34
CA ARG A 530 -5.11 -7.13 -15.31
C ARG A 530 -6.36 -6.25 -15.29
N LEU A 531 -6.27 -5.02 -15.78
CA LEU A 531 -7.42 -4.12 -15.99
C LEU A 531 -8.22 -4.45 -17.26
N GLY A 532 -7.69 -5.30 -18.13
CA GLY A 532 -8.27 -5.60 -19.44
C GLY A 532 -7.97 -4.53 -20.51
N ASP A 533 -7.04 -3.60 -20.26
CA ASP A 533 -6.58 -2.62 -21.23
C ASP A 533 -5.47 -3.24 -22.10
N PHE A 534 -5.90 -4.05 -23.07
CA PHE A 534 -5.01 -4.83 -23.94
C PHE A 534 -4.01 -3.96 -24.70
N ASP A 535 -4.47 -2.87 -25.32
CA ASP A 535 -3.64 -2.00 -26.14
C ASP A 535 -2.54 -1.34 -25.30
N ALA A 536 -2.88 -0.83 -24.12
CA ALA A 536 -1.88 -0.25 -23.23
C ALA A 536 -0.91 -1.32 -22.69
N ALA A 537 -1.41 -2.49 -22.33
CA ALA A 537 -0.58 -3.59 -21.84
C ALA A 537 0.44 -4.04 -22.88
N GLU A 538 0.00 -4.23 -24.13
CA GLU A 538 0.86 -4.57 -25.26
C GLU A 538 1.92 -3.48 -25.47
N GLN A 539 1.49 -2.21 -25.52
CA GLN A 539 2.39 -1.08 -25.75
C GLN A 539 3.51 -1.01 -24.70
N TYR A 540 3.16 -1.11 -23.41
CA TYR A 540 4.14 -1.02 -22.34
C TYR A 540 5.08 -2.23 -22.30
N LEU A 541 4.57 -3.45 -22.48
CA LEU A 541 5.42 -4.65 -22.47
C LEU A 541 6.36 -4.70 -23.68
N ARG A 542 5.93 -4.24 -24.86
CA ARG A 542 6.79 -4.11 -26.04
C ARG A 542 7.90 -3.08 -25.80
N ALA A 543 7.55 -1.90 -25.28
CA ALA A 543 8.52 -0.86 -24.95
C ALA A 543 9.56 -1.33 -23.92
N ALA A 544 9.11 -2.00 -22.86
CA ALA A 544 10.00 -2.58 -21.85
C ALA A 544 10.95 -3.63 -22.46
N SER A 545 10.42 -4.55 -23.28
CA SER A 545 11.23 -5.56 -23.98
C SER A 545 12.31 -4.93 -24.87
N GLU A 546 11.97 -3.86 -25.60
CA GLU A 546 12.92 -3.16 -26.46
C GLU A 546 14.02 -2.48 -25.63
N ALA A 547 13.64 -1.75 -24.58
CA ALA A 547 14.58 -1.07 -23.70
C ALA A 547 15.52 -2.04 -22.99
N PHE A 548 15.01 -3.17 -22.45
CA PHE A 548 15.86 -4.21 -21.87
C PHE A 548 16.81 -4.84 -22.90
N GLY A 549 16.37 -5.02 -24.15
CA GLY A 549 17.25 -5.48 -25.22
C GLY A 549 18.39 -4.51 -25.50
N GLN A 550 18.09 -3.21 -25.59
CA GLN A 550 19.10 -2.18 -25.81
C GLN A 550 20.10 -2.09 -24.65
N LEU A 551 19.62 -2.17 -23.41
CA LEU A 551 20.48 -2.19 -22.21
C LEU A 551 21.40 -3.42 -22.19
N ALA A 552 20.87 -4.60 -22.56
CA ALA A 552 21.65 -5.82 -22.64
C ALA A 552 22.78 -5.75 -23.68
N ASP A 553 22.60 -4.99 -24.76
CA ASP A 553 23.61 -4.83 -25.81
C ASP A 553 24.70 -3.79 -25.44
N GLN A 554 24.52 -3.01 -24.35
CA GLN A 554 25.35 -1.84 -24.01
C GLN A 554 26.42 -2.06 -22.91
N GLY A 555 26.40 -3.12 -22.09
CA GLY A 555 27.40 -3.27 -21.02
C GLY A 555 27.20 -4.41 -20.01
N ASP A 556 27.89 -4.29 -18.86
CA ASP A 556 27.80 -5.21 -17.71
C ASP A 556 26.34 -5.39 -17.25
N GLU A 557 26.00 -6.57 -16.71
CA GLU A 557 24.62 -7.04 -16.40
C GLU A 557 23.76 -7.45 -17.62
N ALA A 558 24.37 -7.66 -18.80
CA ALA A 558 23.66 -8.13 -19.99
C ALA A 558 22.79 -9.39 -19.75
N GLY A 559 23.18 -10.28 -18.84
CA GLY A 559 22.40 -11.46 -18.45
C GLY A 559 21.07 -11.10 -17.79
N ASP A 560 21.08 -10.18 -16.83
CA ASP A 560 19.89 -9.78 -16.07
C ASP A 560 18.89 -9.04 -16.97
N TYR A 561 19.37 -8.15 -17.83
CA TYR A 561 18.50 -7.46 -18.79
C TYR A 561 17.92 -8.42 -19.85
N ARG A 562 18.68 -9.42 -20.32
CA ARG A 562 18.16 -10.48 -21.20
C ARG A 562 17.05 -11.29 -20.50
N GLN A 563 17.19 -11.54 -19.20
CA GLN A 563 16.18 -12.24 -18.40
C GLN A 563 14.90 -11.42 -18.28
N GLN A 564 15.01 -10.13 -17.98
CA GLN A 564 13.85 -9.22 -17.95
C GLN A 564 13.18 -9.08 -19.33
N GLN A 565 13.97 -9.06 -20.41
CA GLN A 565 13.46 -9.09 -21.77
C GLN A 565 12.67 -10.38 -22.05
N ALA A 566 13.17 -11.54 -21.63
CA ALA A 566 12.47 -12.81 -21.77
C ALA A 566 11.14 -12.82 -20.98
N ALA A 567 11.12 -12.24 -19.77
CA ALA A 567 9.91 -12.09 -18.97
C ALA A 567 8.85 -11.20 -19.65
N CYS A 568 9.27 -10.12 -20.33
CA CYS A 568 8.37 -9.29 -21.14
C CYS A 568 7.72 -10.08 -22.28
N TRP A 569 8.52 -10.87 -23.02
CA TRP A 569 8.01 -11.71 -24.10
C TRP A 569 7.07 -12.82 -23.59
N ASN A 570 7.38 -13.44 -22.45
CA ASN A 570 6.47 -14.42 -21.84
C ASN A 570 5.12 -13.77 -21.46
N SER A 571 5.17 -12.56 -20.90
CA SER A 571 3.97 -11.81 -20.50
C SER A 571 3.14 -11.37 -21.70
N LEU A 572 3.77 -10.92 -22.80
CA LEU A 572 3.10 -10.66 -24.08
C LEU A 572 2.46 -11.93 -24.64
N GLY A 573 3.15 -13.08 -24.54
CA GLY A 573 2.63 -14.37 -24.96
C GLY A 573 1.35 -14.75 -24.23
N LEU A 574 1.30 -14.54 -22.92
CA LEU A 574 0.10 -14.75 -22.11
C LEU A 574 -1.03 -13.80 -22.52
N LEU A 575 -0.72 -12.51 -22.66
CA LEU A 575 -1.68 -11.48 -23.06
C LEU A 575 -2.35 -11.78 -24.41
N TYR A 576 -1.56 -12.14 -25.43
CA TYR A 576 -2.09 -12.54 -26.74
C TYR A 576 -2.92 -13.82 -26.69
N ALA A 577 -2.47 -14.82 -25.90
CA ALA A 577 -3.19 -16.07 -25.76
C ALA A 577 -4.55 -15.90 -25.06
N GLU A 578 -4.66 -14.97 -24.12
CA GLU A 578 -5.94 -14.61 -23.47
C GLU A 578 -6.90 -13.92 -24.45
N HIS A 579 -6.37 -13.13 -25.39
CA HIS A 579 -7.16 -12.45 -26.44
C HIS A 579 -7.43 -13.31 -27.67
N GLY A 580 -6.95 -14.55 -27.68
CA GLY A 580 -7.16 -15.52 -28.77
C GLY A 580 -6.23 -15.38 -29.97
N ASP A 581 -5.24 -14.47 -29.92
CA ASP A 581 -4.19 -14.37 -30.95
C ASP A 581 -3.09 -15.41 -30.69
N ASN A 582 -3.42 -16.66 -30.96
CA ASN A 582 -2.53 -17.79 -30.69
C ASN A 582 -1.25 -17.74 -31.54
N GLU A 583 -1.27 -17.10 -32.71
CA GLU A 583 -0.11 -16.99 -33.59
C GLU A 583 0.94 -16.04 -32.99
N GLN A 584 0.52 -14.86 -32.53
CA GLN A 584 1.42 -13.95 -31.84
C GLN A 584 1.88 -14.48 -30.48
N ALA A 585 1.00 -15.14 -29.75
CA ALA A 585 1.37 -15.80 -28.51
C ALA A 585 2.52 -16.80 -28.72
N GLY A 586 2.41 -17.65 -29.75
CA GLY A 586 3.44 -18.64 -30.10
C GLY A 586 4.79 -17.99 -30.47
N ARG A 587 4.77 -16.88 -31.22
CA ARG A 587 5.98 -16.11 -31.55
C ARG A 587 6.64 -15.53 -30.29
N CYS A 588 5.85 -14.96 -29.39
CA CYS A 588 6.34 -14.38 -28.14
C CYS A 588 6.99 -15.44 -27.24
N TYR A 589 6.33 -16.59 -27.03
CA TYR A 589 6.92 -17.69 -26.25
C TYR A 589 8.19 -18.25 -26.88
N THR A 590 8.23 -18.38 -28.21
CA THR A 590 9.44 -18.84 -28.92
C THR A 590 10.62 -17.89 -28.70
N ARG A 591 10.37 -16.59 -28.73
CA ARG A 591 11.40 -15.57 -28.47
C ARG A 591 11.84 -15.56 -27.02
N ALA A 592 10.91 -15.68 -26.07
CA ALA A 592 11.20 -15.79 -24.64
C ALA A 592 12.06 -17.03 -24.34
N ALA A 593 11.67 -18.20 -24.88
CA ALA A 593 12.41 -19.45 -24.70
C ALA A 593 13.83 -19.34 -25.27
N ALA A 594 14.00 -18.79 -26.48
CA ALA A 594 15.32 -18.65 -27.09
C ALA A 594 16.28 -17.78 -26.26
N LEU A 595 15.78 -16.68 -25.67
CA LEU A 595 16.56 -15.83 -24.76
C LEU A 595 16.95 -16.60 -23.50
N GLN A 596 15.98 -17.30 -22.89
CA GLN A 596 16.19 -18.01 -21.64
C GLN A 596 17.10 -19.23 -21.78
N GLU A 597 16.99 -19.97 -22.88
CA GLU A 597 17.92 -21.05 -23.23
C GLU A 597 19.35 -20.55 -23.40
N ALA A 598 19.54 -19.34 -23.96
CA ALA A 598 20.86 -18.75 -24.08
C ALA A 598 21.46 -18.42 -22.70
N LEU A 599 20.65 -17.93 -21.77
CA LEU A 599 21.06 -17.68 -20.38
C LEU A 599 21.45 -18.99 -19.68
N VAL A 600 20.61 -20.02 -19.80
CA VAL A 600 20.89 -21.36 -19.25
C VAL A 600 22.19 -21.95 -19.82
N ARG A 601 22.46 -21.78 -21.12
CA ARG A 601 23.73 -22.24 -21.72
C ARG A 601 24.95 -21.50 -21.17
N ASN A 602 24.82 -20.21 -20.89
CA ASN A 602 25.91 -19.37 -20.40
C ASN A 602 26.16 -19.54 -18.89
N ALA A 603 25.11 -19.81 -18.11
CA ALA A 603 25.16 -20.04 -16.67
C ALA A 603 24.38 -21.32 -16.29
N PRO A 604 24.93 -22.53 -16.56
CA PRO A 604 24.22 -23.79 -16.36
C PRO A 604 23.80 -24.09 -14.92
N ALA A 605 24.44 -23.45 -13.95
CA ALA A 605 24.16 -23.61 -12.52
C ALA A 605 23.07 -22.64 -12.00
N ASP A 606 22.59 -21.69 -12.81
CA ASP A 606 21.59 -20.72 -12.35
C ASP A 606 20.18 -21.33 -12.34
N ALA A 607 19.75 -21.76 -11.15
CA ALA A 607 18.44 -22.35 -10.93
C ALA A 607 17.29 -21.41 -11.32
N ALA A 608 17.44 -20.09 -11.15
CA ALA A 608 16.40 -19.13 -11.49
C ALA A 608 16.14 -19.12 -13.01
N SER A 609 17.22 -19.15 -13.82
CA SER A 609 17.09 -19.19 -15.26
C SER A 609 16.43 -20.47 -15.78
N HIS A 610 16.75 -21.62 -15.19
CA HIS A 610 16.11 -22.90 -15.54
C HIS A 610 14.62 -22.90 -15.21
N ARG A 611 14.24 -22.38 -14.04
CA ARG A 611 12.83 -22.28 -13.64
C ARG A 611 12.02 -21.40 -14.59
N GLN A 612 12.54 -20.23 -14.96
CA GLN A 612 11.87 -19.34 -15.92
C GLN A 612 11.74 -19.99 -17.30
N LEU A 613 12.76 -20.73 -17.76
CA LEU A 613 12.68 -21.48 -19.02
C LEU A 613 11.55 -22.51 -18.97
N ALA A 614 11.48 -23.29 -17.89
CA ALA A 614 10.45 -24.30 -17.70
C ALA A 614 9.03 -23.70 -17.68
N GLN A 615 8.85 -22.52 -17.05
CA GLN A 615 7.57 -21.81 -17.06
C GLN A 615 7.16 -21.36 -18.47
N ILE A 616 8.09 -20.82 -19.25
CA ILE A 616 7.85 -20.41 -20.65
C ILE A 616 7.47 -21.62 -21.52
N LEU A 617 8.21 -22.74 -21.37
CA LEU A 617 7.93 -23.98 -22.08
C LEU A 617 6.54 -24.52 -21.70
N ALA A 618 6.18 -24.52 -20.41
CA ALA A 618 4.86 -24.95 -19.97
C ALA A 618 3.73 -24.09 -20.58
N ASN A 619 3.90 -22.76 -20.61
CA ASN A 619 2.93 -21.85 -21.23
C ASN A 619 2.79 -22.09 -22.74
N ARG A 620 3.91 -22.29 -23.44
CA ARG A 620 3.92 -22.62 -24.88
C ARG A 620 3.26 -23.96 -25.15
N GLY A 621 3.54 -24.98 -24.34
CA GLY A 621 2.93 -26.29 -24.45
C GLY A 621 1.41 -26.26 -24.28
N LEU A 622 0.91 -25.50 -23.29
CA LEU A 622 -0.54 -25.30 -23.11
C LEU A 622 -1.18 -24.53 -24.28
N LEU A 623 -0.45 -23.61 -24.92
CA LEU A 623 -0.92 -22.96 -26.14
C LEU A 623 -0.99 -23.93 -27.32
N SER A 624 0.05 -24.73 -27.56
CA SER A 624 0.06 -25.77 -28.60
C SER A 624 -1.09 -26.75 -28.43
N ARG A 625 -1.39 -27.15 -27.19
CA ARG A 625 -2.55 -27.98 -26.85
C ARG A 625 -3.87 -27.33 -27.28
N ARG A 626 -4.06 -26.03 -27.02
CA ARG A 626 -5.25 -25.28 -27.46
C ARG A 626 -5.37 -25.19 -28.99
N GLN A 627 -4.25 -25.21 -29.70
CA GLN A 627 -4.19 -25.23 -31.16
C GLN A 627 -4.36 -26.65 -31.75
N GLY A 628 -4.43 -27.68 -30.91
CA GLY A 628 -4.56 -29.08 -31.33
C GLY A 628 -3.25 -29.77 -31.70
N ASP A 629 -2.09 -29.15 -31.41
CA ASP A 629 -0.76 -29.76 -31.59
C ASP A 629 -0.30 -30.42 -30.29
N ASP A 630 -0.85 -31.61 -30.03
CA ASP A 630 -0.58 -32.40 -28.82
C ASP A 630 0.88 -32.87 -28.75
N ALA A 631 1.52 -33.09 -29.91
CA ALA A 631 2.91 -33.52 -29.98
C ALA A 631 3.87 -32.41 -29.52
N ALA A 632 3.68 -31.19 -30.03
CA ALA A 632 4.45 -30.03 -29.57
C ALA A 632 4.18 -29.73 -28.09
N ALA A 633 2.92 -29.82 -27.67
CA ALA A 633 2.54 -29.61 -26.27
C ALA A 633 3.24 -30.59 -25.31
N GLN A 634 3.28 -31.88 -25.68
CA GLN A 634 3.94 -32.90 -24.89
C GLN A 634 5.46 -32.72 -24.86
N ALA A 635 6.07 -32.34 -25.98
CA ALA A 635 7.51 -32.09 -26.05
C ALA A 635 7.94 -30.92 -25.13
N ASP A 636 7.20 -29.82 -25.15
CA ASP A 636 7.51 -28.64 -24.34
C ASP A 636 7.35 -28.92 -22.83
N LEU A 637 6.27 -29.58 -22.43
CA LEU A 637 6.04 -29.92 -21.02
C LEU A 637 7.05 -30.97 -20.53
N ALA A 638 7.43 -31.94 -21.37
CA ALA A 638 8.48 -32.89 -21.02
C ALA A 638 9.83 -32.18 -20.80
N ALA A 639 10.19 -31.23 -21.68
CA ALA A 639 11.41 -30.44 -21.52
C ALA A 639 11.39 -29.55 -20.27
N ALA A 640 10.23 -28.96 -19.95
CA ALA A 640 10.03 -28.19 -18.72
C ALA A 640 10.23 -29.06 -17.46
N ILE A 641 9.61 -30.23 -17.43
CA ILE A 641 9.74 -31.21 -16.33
C ILE A 641 11.20 -31.64 -16.17
N GLU A 642 11.87 -32.05 -17.26
CA GLU A 642 13.27 -32.48 -17.21
C GLU A 642 14.19 -31.37 -16.68
N THR A 643 13.91 -30.13 -17.07
CA THR A 643 14.66 -28.95 -16.61
C THR A 643 14.50 -28.74 -15.11
N LEU A 644 13.27 -28.82 -14.59
CA LEU A 644 12.96 -28.65 -13.17
C LEU A 644 13.46 -29.83 -12.32
N GLU A 645 13.39 -31.06 -12.83
CA GLU A 645 13.96 -32.23 -12.17
C GLU A 645 15.46 -32.08 -11.95
N ARG A 646 16.20 -31.56 -12.93
CA ARG A 646 17.62 -31.26 -12.79
C ARG A 646 17.89 -30.20 -11.72
N VAL A 647 17.06 -29.17 -11.64
CA VAL A 647 17.18 -28.12 -10.60
C VAL A 647 16.91 -28.70 -9.21
N VAL A 648 15.80 -29.45 -9.04
CA VAL A 648 15.43 -30.07 -7.76
C VAL A 648 16.45 -31.13 -7.32
N ALA A 649 17.07 -31.85 -8.27
CA ALA A 649 18.15 -32.79 -7.95
C ALA A 649 19.42 -32.07 -7.46
N GLY A 650 19.68 -30.85 -7.94
CA GLY A 650 20.80 -30.02 -7.51
C GLY A 650 20.59 -29.35 -6.16
N ASP A 651 19.35 -28.93 -5.88
CA ASP A 651 18.93 -28.35 -4.59
C ASP A 651 17.56 -28.89 -4.16
N PRO A 652 17.53 -30.01 -3.40
CA PRO A 652 16.28 -30.62 -2.95
C PRO A 652 15.50 -29.78 -1.94
N GLU A 653 16.04 -28.71 -1.37
CA GLU A 653 15.32 -27.85 -0.42
C GLU A 653 14.67 -26.64 -1.12
N LEU A 654 14.90 -26.46 -2.43
CA LEU A 654 14.36 -25.34 -3.20
C LEU A 654 12.86 -25.52 -3.47
N ALA A 655 12.04 -25.11 -2.51
CA ALA A 655 10.58 -25.25 -2.51
C ALA A 655 9.91 -24.70 -3.78
N ASP A 656 10.36 -23.55 -4.28
CA ASP A 656 9.79 -22.95 -5.48
C ASP A 656 10.03 -23.80 -6.75
N ALA A 657 11.18 -24.49 -6.85
CA ALA A 657 11.46 -25.36 -8.00
C ALA A 657 10.62 -26.65 -7.94
N LYS A 658 10.41 -27.20 -6.74
CA LYS A 658 9.47 -28.30 -6.51
C LYS A 658 8.05 -27.91 -6.87
N TYR A 659 7.63 -26.70 -6.49
CA TYR A 659 6.30 -26.19 -6.80
C TYR A 659 6.10 -26.03 -8.31
N ASP A 660 7.04 -25.40 -9.02
CA ASP A 660 6.99 -25.30 -10.49
C ASP A 660 6.97 -26.69 -11.15
N LEU A 661 7.72 -27.66 -10.61
CA LEU A 661 7.74 -29.05 -11.10
C LEU A 661 6.35 -29.70 -10.96
N ALA A 662 5.69 -29.51 -9.82
CA ALA A 662 4.34 -30.03 -9.60
C ALA A 662 3.33 -29.42 -10.59
N LEU A 663 3.38 -28.11 -10.83
CA LEU A 663 2.52 -27.44 -11.80
C LEU A 663 2.78 -27.95 -13.23
N ALA A 664 4.05 -28.12 -13.63
CA ALA A 664 4.41 -28.67 -14.94
C ALA A 664 3.92 -30.12 -15.10
N LEU A 665 4.04 -30.96 -14.06
CA LEU A 665 3.52 -32.32 -14.04
C LEU A 665 2.00 -32.38 -14.15
N ASN A 666 1.28 -31.49 -13.45
CA ASN A 666 -0.17 -31.40 -13.57
C ASN A 666 -0.60 -30.96 -14.98
N ASN A 667 0.06 -29.95 -15.56
CA ASN A 667 -0.19 -29.52 -16.94
C ASN A 667 0.13 -30.64 -17.96
N HIS A 668 1.20 -31.39 -17.73
CA HIS A 668 1.56 -32.55 -18.56
C HIS A 668 0.49 -33.64 -18.49
N SER A 669 -0.11 -33.88 -17.31
CA SER A 669 -1.23 -34.80 -17.17
C SER A 669 -2.42 -34.40 -18.06
N PHE A 670 -2.70 -33.10 -18.17
CA PHE A 670 -3.79 -32.57 -18.99
C PHE A 670 -3.55 -32.78 -20.49
N VAL A 671 -2.33 -32.55 -20.97
CA VAL A 671 -1.97 -32.75 -22.39
C VAL A 671 -2.00 -34.22 -22.80
N GLN A 672 -1.76 -35.14 -21.86
CA GLN A 672 -1.74 -36.58 -22.13
C GLN A 672 -3.14 -37.21 -22.26
N GLN A 673 -4.21 -36.59 -21.73
CA GLN A 673 -5.54 -37.21 -21.64
C GLN A 673 -6.13 -37.72 -22.97
N PRO A 674 -6.04 -37.00 -24.11
CA PRO A 674 -6.62 -37.47 -25.38
C PRO A 674 -5.92 -38.70 -25.96
N GLY A 675 -4.72 -39.05 -25.49
CA GLY A 675 -3.88 -40.10 -26.06
C GLY A 675 -3.52 -41.24 -25.09
N ASP A 676 -3.27 -40.94 -23.82
CA ASP A 676 -2.85 -41.91 -22.80
C ASP A 676 -3.24 -41.47 -21.38
N PHE A 677 -4.43 -41.88 -20.94
CA PHE A 677 -4.90 -41.63 -19.57
C PHE A 677 -4.02 -42.31 -18.50
N ALA A 678 -3.32 -43.40 -18.82
CA ALA A 678 -2.44 -44.06 -17.86
C ALA A 678 -1.15 -43.26 -17.65
N ALA A 679 -0.61 -42.63 -18.70
CA ALA A 679 0.48 -41.66 -18.57
C ALA A 679 0.02 -40.40 -17.83
N ALA A 680 -1.17 -39.88 -18.15
CA ALA A 680 -1.76 -38.75 -17.46
C ALA A 680 -1.86 -39.02 -15.94
N ARG A 681 -2.34 -40.22 -15.56
CA ARG A 681 -2.42 -40.66 -14.17
C ARG A 681 -1.06 -40.60 -13.49
N ARG A 682 -0.01 -41.17 -14.10
CA ARG A 682 1.36 -41.15 -13.54
C ARG A 682 1.88 -39.73 -13.35
N SER A 683 1.67 -38.84 -14.31
CA SER A 683 2.09 -37.43 -14.20
C SER A 683 1.37 -36.73 -13.04
N CYS A 684 0.07 -36.96 -12.90
CA CYS A 684 -0.74 -36.37 -11.84
C CYS A 684 -0.38 -36.91 -10.43
N GLU A 685 -0.18 -38.23 -10.30
CA GLU A 685 0.29 -38.87 -9.05
C GLU A 685 1.65 -38.32 -8.61
N ARG A 686 2.56 -38.05 -9.55
CA ARG A 686 3.84 -37.40 -9.26
C ARG A 686 3.67 -35.96 -8.79
N ALA A 687 2.78 -35.19 -9.41
CA ALA A 687 2.47 -33.82 -8.96
C ALA A 687 1.94 -33.81 -7.51
N ILE A 688 1.02 -34.73 -7.21
CA ILE A 688 0.45 -34.91 -5.85
C ILE A 688 1.55 -35.25 -4.86
N ALA A 689 2.47 -36.17 -5.18
CA ALA A 689 3.56 -36.54 -4.28
C ALA A 689 4.45 -35.33 -3.93
N VAL A 690 4.81 -34.50 -4.92
CA VAL A 690 5.62 -33.30 -4.70
C VAL A 690 4.87 -32.24 -3.89
N LEU A 691 3.57 -32.02 -4.15
CA LEU A 691 2.77 -31.05 -3.40
C LEU A 691 2.52 -31.51 -1.95
N SER A 692 2.26 -32.80 -1.72
CA SER A 692 2.13 -33.33 -0.36
C SER A 692 3.41 -33.12 0.45
N GLU A 693 4.58 -33.35 -0.15
CA GLU A 693 5.88 -33.07 0.49
C GLU A 693 6.04 -31.58 0.84
N LEU A 694 5.62 -30.67 -0.05
CA LEU A 694 5.64 -29.22 0.19
C LEU A 694 4.68 -28.80 1.32
N VAL A 695 3.50 -29.41 1.39
CA VAL A 695 2.55 -29.18 2.49
C VAL A 695 3.11 -29.68 3.82
N ASP A 696 3.73 -30.86 3.84
CA ASP A 696 4.29 -31.45 5.07
C ASP A 696 5.53 -30.70 5.59
N SER A 697 6.37 -30.18 4.68
CA SER A 697 7.61 -29.46 5.01
C SER A 697 7.39 -28.00 5.43
N ALA A 698 6.30 -27.38 4.98
CA ALA A 698 5.98 -26.00 5.31
C ALA A 698 5.34 -25.90 6.71
N ALA A 699 6.16 -25.62 7.74
CA ALA A 699 5.70 -25.49 9.12
C ALA A 699 4.83 -24.23 9.38
N GLY A 700 3.58 -24.41 9.83
CA GLY A 700 2.69 -23.36 10.36
C GLY A 700 1.58 -22.85 9.43
N GLU A 701 0.69 -21.99 9.93
CA GLU A 701 -0.35 -21.28 9.15
C GLU A 701 0.28 -20.15 8.30
N SER A 702 1.08 -20.52 7.29
CA SER A 702 1.65 -19.59 6.31
C SER A 702 0.81 -19.55 5.04
N ALA A 703 0.70 -18.39 4.39
CA ALA A 703 -0.04 -18.21 3.13
C ALA A 703 0.44 -19.16 2.01
N ALA A 704 1.70 -19.60 2.04
CA ALA A 704 2.24 -20.59 1.09
C ALA A 704 1.62 -21.99 1.26
N VAL A 705 1.34 -22.40 2.50
CA VAL A 705 0.71 -23.70 2.80
C VAL A 705 -0.67 -23.78 2.17
N SER A 706 -1.47 -22.71 2.30
CA SER A 706 -2.80 -22.65 1.68
C SER A 706 -2.75 -22.74 0.15
N THR A 707 -1.73 -22.16 -0.48
CA THR A 707 -1.51 -22.30 -1.94
C THR A 707 -1.21 -23.75 -2.31
N TYR A 708 -0.24 -24.39 -1.64
CA TYR A 708 0.11 -25.78 -1.92
C TYR A 708 -1.05 -26.74 -1.69
N GLN A 709 -1.86 -26.50 -0.64
CA GLN A 709 -3.08 -27.25 -0.38
C GLN A 709 -4.13 -27.06 -1.47
N ALA A 710 -4.31 -25.84 -2.00
CA ALA A 710 -5.25 -25.59 -3.09
C ALA A 710 -4.86 -26.34 -4.37
N ASP A 711 -3.58 -26.28 -4.76
CA ASP A 711 -3.08 -26.99 -5.94
C ASP A 711 -3.04 -28.51 -5.74
N LEU A 712 -2.79 -28.98 -4.51
CA LEU A 712 -2.89 -30.40 -4.17
C LEU A 712 -4.32 -30.92 -4.37
N ALA A 713 -5.31 -30.16 -3.88
CA ALA A 713 -6.72 -30.50 -4.08
C ALA A 713 -7.12 -30.47 -5.56
N LEU A 714 -6.61 -29.50 -6.33
CA LEU A 714 -6.81 -29.45 -7.78
C LEU A 714 -6.23 -30.69 -8.48
N CYS A 715 -5.01 -31.10 -8.14
CA CYS A 715 -4.39 -32.31 -8.69
C CYS A 715 -5.17 -33.57 -8.32
N LEU A 716 -5.61 -33.71 -7.06
CA LEU A 716 -6.45 -34.83 -6.61
C LEU A 716 -7.80 -34.87 -7.35
N ASN A 717 -8.41 -33.71 -7.61
CA ASN A 717 -9.62 -33.60 -8.42
C ASN A 717 -9.39 -34.05 -9.87
N ASN A 718 -8.26 -33.63 -10.48
CA ASN A 718 -7.88 -34.05 -11.83
C ASN A 718 -7.58 -35.54 -11.89
N LEU A 719 -6.89 -36.09 -10.89
CA LEU A 719 -6.62 -37.52 -10.76
C LEU A 719 -7.93 -38.31 -10.70
N GLY A 720 -8.91 -37.85 -9.92
CA GLY A 720 -10.23 -38.47 -9.85
C GLY A 720 -10.97 -38.48 -11.19
N ALA A 721 -10.88 -37.40 -11.96
CA ALA A 721 -11.43 -37.35 -13.32
C ALA A 721 -10.73 -38.35 -14.26
N ILE A 722 -9.39 -38.41 -14.23
CA ILE A 722 -8.57 -39.34 -15.03
C ILE A 722 -8.89 -40.80 -14.66
N GLN A 723 -8.95 -41.13 -13.37
CA GLN A 723 -9.32 -42.46 -12.87
C GLN A 723 -10.72 -42.87 -13.34
N GLY A 724 -11.66 -41.92 -13.37
CA GLY A 724 -12.99 -42.14 -13.94
C GLY A 724 -12.95 -42.53 -15.42
N HIS A 725 -12.06 -41.92 -16.23
CA HIS A 725 -11.89 -42.31 -17.64
C HIS A 725 -11.25 -43.69 -17.82
N LEU A 726 -10.47 -44.14 -16.82
CA LEU A 726 -9.87 -45.47 -16.77
C LEU A 726 -10.81 -46.54 -16.18
N ASP A 727 -12.09 -46.20 -15.94
CA ASP A 727 -13.10 -47.05 -15.31
C ASP A 727 -12.71 -47.53 -13.89
N ASP A 728 -11.84 -46.78 -13.20
CA ASP A 728 -11.46 -47.03 -11.81
C ASP A 728 -12.27 -46.15 -10.87
N GLY A 729 -13.58 -46.43 -10.81
CA GLY A 729 -14.54 -45.62 -10.03
C GLY A 729 -14.22 -45.56 -8.53
N ALA A 730 -13.70 -46.66 -7.96
CA ALA A 730 -13.35 -46.73 -6.55
C ALA A 730 -12.17 -45.81 -6.21
N ALA A 731 -11.10 -45.83 -7.01
CA ALA A 731 -9.97 -44.91 -6.84
C ALA A 731 -10.40 -43.45 -7.07
N ALA A 732 -11.24 -43.20 -8.07
CA ALA A 732 -11.77 -41.87 -8.35
C ALA A 732 -12.50 -41.27 -7.13
N VAL A 733 -13.35 -42.07 -6.46
CA VAL A 733 -14.05 -41.65 -5.25
C VAL A 733 -13.09 -41.28 -4.12
N VAL A 734 -12.00 -42.02 -3.94
CA VAL A 734 -10.99 -41.72 -2.89
C VAL A 734 -10.32 -40.38 -3.19
N SER A 735 -9.75 -40.22 -4.38
CA SER A 735 -9.05 -38.98 -4.77
C SER A 735 -9.95 -37.74 -4.64
N LEU A 736 -11.22 -37.86 -5.06
CA LEU A 736 -12.19 -36.75 -5.00
C LEU A 736 -12.63 -36.42 -3.57
N ARG A 737 -12.70 -37.40 -2.67
CA ARG A 737 -12.96 -37.16 -1.24
C ARG A 737 -11.81 -36.45 -0.56
N ASP A 738 -10.57 -36.85 -0.87
CA ASP A 738 -9.38 -36.21 -0.32
C ASP A 738 -9.29 -34.76 -0.81
N ALA A 739 -9.56 -34.50 -2.10
CA ALA A 739 -9.66 -33.15 -2.66
C ALA A 739 -10.73 -32.30 -1.93
N ALA A 740 -11.94 -32.85 -1.77
CA ALA A 740 -13.04 -32.13 -1.11
C ALA A 740 -12.71 -31.82 0.36
N ALA A 741 -12.07 -32.74 1.09
CA ALA A 741 -11.68 -32.52 2.49
C ALA A 741 -10.66 -31.38 2.66
N ILE A 742 -9.70 -31.27 1.73
CA ILE A 742 -8.74 -30.17 1.71
C ILE A 742 -9.46 -28.85 1.41
N GLN A 743 -10.30 -28.81 0.38
CA GLN A 743 -11.07 -27.61 0.00
C GLN A 743 -12.06 -27.16 1.08
N GLU A 744 -12.70 -28.08 1.80
CA GLU A 744 -13.53 -27.76 2.97
C GLU A 744 -12.73 -27.10 4.09
N THR A 745 -11.47 -27.52 4.27
CA THR A 745 -10.57 -26.92 5.26
C THR A 745 -10.18 -25.51 4.84
N LEU A 746 -9.77 -25.32 3.58
CA LEU A 746 -9.45 -24.01 3.01
C LEU A 746 -10.66 -23.05 3.08
N MET A 747 -11.85 -23.54 2.74
CA MET A 747 -13.09 -22.76 2.83
C MET A 747 -13.42 -22.35 4.28
N ARG A 748 -13.16 -23.21 5.27
CA ARG A 748 -13.36 -22.87 6.70
C ARG A 748 -12.34 -21.87 7.20
N GLN A 749 -11.08 -21.98 6.77
CA GLN A 749 -10.00 -21.07 7.16
C GLN A 749 -10.16 -19.68 6.54
N ALA A 750 -10.62 -19.61 5.29
CA ALA A 750 -10.82 -18.36 4.57
C ALA A 750 -12.22 -18.28 3.90
N PRO A 751 -13.31 -18.13 4.68
CA PRO A 751 -14.68 -18.15 4.15
C PRO A 751 -15.00 -17.01 3.18
N ALA A 752 -14.20 -15.96 3.14
CA ALA A 752 -14.39 -14.86 2.21
C ALA A 752 -13.94 -15.21 0.79
N VAL A 753 -13.05 -16.20 0.61
CA VAL A 753 -12.48 -16.59 -0.68
C VAL A 753 -13.48 -17.41 -1.49
N VAL A 754 -14.10 -16.77 -2.48
CA VAL A 754 -15.11 -17.41 -3.34
C VAL A 754 -14.57 -18.59 -4.13
N GLN A 755 -13.31 -18.53 -4.53
CA GLN A 755 -12.68 -19.60 -5.30
C GLN A 755 -12.75 -20.95 -4.55
N HIS A 756 -12.58 -20.96 -3.22
CA HIS A 756 -12.68 -22.20 -2.44
C HIS A 756 -14.08 -22.83 -2.48
N ARG A 757 -15.15 -22.02 -2.47
CA ARG A 757 -16.53 -22.52 -2.64
C ARG A 757 -16.75 -23.08 -4.04
N SER A 758 -16.26 -22.36 -5.06
CA SER A 758 -16.38 -22.77 -6.46
C SER A 758 -15.63 -24.08 -6.72
N ASP A 759 -14.39 -24.20 -6.25
CA ASP A 759 -13.56 -25.40 -6.43
C ASP A 759 -14.17 -26.61 -5.72
N LEU A 760 -14.65 -26.42 -4.48
CA LEU A 760 -15.35 -27.47 -3.75
C LEU A 760 -16.61 -27.94 -4.48
N ALA A 761 -17.39 -27.03 -5.07
CA ALA A 761 -18.58 -27.39 -5.84
C ALA A 761 -18.23 -28.23 -7.10
N VAL A 762 -17.14 -27.88 -7.80
CA VAL A 762 -16.64 -28.66 -8.95
C VAL A 762 -16.22 -30.05 -8.51
N THR A 763 -15.47 -30.16 -7.43
CA THR A 763 -15.00 -31.45 -6.89
C THR A 763 -16.15 -32.31 -6.39
N LEU A 764 -17.15 -31.73 -5.72
CA LEU A 764 -18.35 -32.44 -5.29
C LEU A 764 -19.20 -32.92 -6.48
N ASN A 765 -19.30 -32.14 -7.56
CA ASN A 765 -19.95 -32.58 -8.79
C ASN A 765 -19.21 -33.77 -9.44
N ASN A 766 -17.89 -33.75 -9.46
CA ASN A 766 -17.09 -34.88 -9.96
C ASN A 766 -17.23 -36.11 -9.04
N LEU A 767 -17.26 -35.90 -7.73
CA LEU A 767 -17.51 -36.96 -6.74
C LEU A 767 -18.89 -37.60 -6.95
N GLY A 768 -19.92 -36.81 -7.19
CA GLY A 768 -21.26 -37.30 -7.52
C GLY A 768 -21.27 -38.20 -8.75
N GLN A 769 -20.58 -37.80 -9.81
CA GLN A 769 -20.42 -38.63 -11.03
C GLN A 769 -19.61 -39.91 -10.77
N ALA A 770 -18.56 -39.86 -9.94
CA ALA A 770 -17.75 -41.03 -9.59
C ALA A 770 -18.52 -42.03 -8.71
N GLU A 771 -19.29 -41.55 -7.74
CA GLU A 771 -20.17 -42.38 -6.89
C GLU A 771 -21.31 -43.01 -7.70
N THR A 772 -21.85 -42.28 -8.71
CA THR A 772 -22.86 -42.82 -9.64
C THR A 772 -22.31 -44.02 -10.41
N ARG A 773 -21.11 -43.87 -11.01
CA ARG A 773 -20.42 -44.97 -11.72
C ARG A 773 -20.06 -46.14 -10.81
N SER A 774 -19.75 -45.84 -9.55
CA SER A 774 -19.42 -46.84 -8.53
C SER A 774 -20.66 -47.53 -7.92
N GLY A 775 -21.87 -47.25 -8.42
CA GLY A 775 -23.12 -47.88 -7.97
C GLY A 775 -23.59 -47.43 -6.58
N ALA A 776 -23.27 -46.20 -6.16
CA ALA A 776 -23.62 -45.64 -4.86
C ALA A 776 -24.56 -44.42 -4.99
N PRO A 777 -25.83 -44.61 -5.43
CA PRO A 777 -26.71 -43.52 -5.82
C PRO A 777 -27.07 -42.55 -4.68
N GLN A 778 -27.17 -43.02 -3.44
CA GLN A 778 -27.43 -42.14 -2.29
C GLN A 778 -26.25 -41.19 -2.02
N ARG A 779 -25.01 -41.72 -2.04
CA ARG A 779 -23.80 -40.90 -1.86
C ARG A 779 -23.58 -39.94 -3.02
N ALA A 780 -23.90 -40.38 -4.25
CA ALA A 780 -23.89 -39.51 -5.42
C ALA A 780 -24.85 -38.33 -5.25
N ARG A 781 -26.08 -38.61 -4.82
CA ARG A 781 -27.10 -37.60 -4.57
C ARG A 781 -26.68 -36.60 -3.50
N GLU A 782 -26.12 -37.06 -2.38
CA GLU A 782 -25.58 -36.19 -1.33
C GLU A 782 -24.49 -35.25 -1.86
N ALA A 783 -23.57 -35.77 -2.68
CA ALA A 783 -22.51 -34.95 -3.29
C ALA A 783 -23.07 -33.87 -4.23
N PHE A 784 -24.04 -34.23 -5.10
CA PHE A 784 -24.69 -33.27 -5.99
C PHE A 784 -25.49 -32.21 -5.22
N GLU A 785 -26.27 -32.59 -4.21
CA GLU A 785 -27.06 -31.67 -3.40
C GLU A 785 -26.17 -30.65 -2.67
N ARG A 786 -25.00 -31.09 -2.18
CA ARG A 786 -24.00 -30.19 -1.58
C ARG A 786 -23.37 -29.25 -2.61
N ALA A 787 -23.03 -29.73 -3.80
CA ALA A 787 -22.52 -28.89 -4.89
C ALA A 787 -23.54 -27.84 -5.33
N ILE A 788 -24.81 -28.22 -5.45
CA ILE A 788 -25.93 -27.34 -5.78
C ILE A 788 -26.09 -26.26 -4.70
N ALA A 789 -26.07 -26.62 -3.42
CA ALA A 789 -26.20 -25.67 -2.33
C ALA A 789 -25.11 -24.58 -2.38
N LEU A 790 -23.84 -24.99 -2.57
CA LEU A 790 -22.72 -24.05 -2.71
C LEU A 790 -22.89 -23.12 -3.93
N LEU A 791 -23.32 -23.66 -5.07
CA LEU A 791 -23.49 -22.86 -6.28
C LEU A 791 -24.73 -21.95 -6.23
N ASP A 792 -25.83 -22.38 -5.60
CA ASP A 792 -27.00 -21.52 -5.36
C ASP A 792 -26.66 -20.36 -4.43
N GLU A 793 -25.80 -20.55 -3.42
CA GLU A 793 -25.24 -19.46 -2.62
C GLU A 793 -24.42 -18.50 -3.49
N LEU A 794 -23.50 -19.02 -4.32
CA LEU A 794 -22.68 -18.19 -5.20
C LEU A 794 -23.50 -17.40 -6.24
N VAL A 795 -24.53 -18.02 -6.82
CA VAL A 795 -25.44 -17.34 -7.76
C VAL A 795 -26.24 -16.23 -7.06
N ARG A 796 -26.65 -16.45 -5.81
CA ARG A 796 -27.40 -15.47 -5.02
C ARG A 796 -26.52 -14.29 -4.62
N ASP A 797 -25.30 -14.57 -4.19
CA ASP A 797 -24.35 -13.57 -3.71
C ASP A 797 -23.71 -12.78 -4.87
N TYR A 798 -23.53 -13.42 -6.04
CA TYR A 798 -22.88 -12.83 -7.22
C TYR A 798 -23.72 -13.01 -8.51
N PRO A 799 -24.92 -12.40 -8.59
CA PRO A 799 -25.83 -12.61 -9.72
C PRO A 799 -25.30 -12.09 -11.07
N ALA A 800 -24.33 -11.17 -11.06
CA ALA A 800 -23.70 -10.67 -12.29
C ALA A 800 -22.64 -11.65 -12.88
N GLU A 801 -22.18 -12.63 -12.10
CA GLU A 801 -21.18 -13.61 -12.55
C GLU A 801 -21.84 -14.85 -13.16
N THR A 802 -22.20 -14.74 -14.44
CA THR A 802 -22.93 -15.80 -15.19
C THR A 802 -22.25 -17.18 -15.20
N ARG A 803 -20.94 -17.25 -14.90
CA ARG A 803 -20.20 -18.52 -14.77
C ARG A 803 -20.75 -19.43 -13.68
N PHE A 804 -21.22 -18.88 -12.55
CA PHE A 804 -21.78 -19.69 -11.45
C PHE A 804 -23.13 -20.27 -11.82
N ALA A 805 -23.97 -19.50 -12.52
CA ALA A 805 -25.23 -19.98 -13.05
C ALA A 805 -25.03 -21.12 -14.07
N SER A 806 -24.01 -21.00 -14.93
CA SER A 806 -23.67 -22.07 -15.88
C SER A 806 -23.09 -23.30 -15.18
N ALA A 807 -22.22 -23.14 -14.18
CA ALA A 807 -21.70 -24.26 -13.40
C ALA A 807 -22.82 -25.02 -12.69
N LEU A 808 -23.77 -24.30 -12.09
CA LEU A 808 -24.95 -24.88 -11.45
C LEU A 808 -25.82 -25.67 -12.42
N ALA A 809 -26.06 -25.14 -13.62
CA ALA A 809 -26.75 -25.87 -14.66
C ALA A 809 -26.02 -27.18 -15.03
N GLY A 810 -24.70 -27.15 -15.10
CA GLY A 810 -23.87 -28.34 -15.31
C GLY A 810 -24.05 -29.40 -14.22
N VAL A 811 -24.07 -29.00 -12.95
CA VAL A 811 -24.29 -29.91 -11.81
C VAL A 811 -25.70 -30.51 -11.85
N LEU A 812 -26.73 -29.70 -12.14
CA LEU A 812 -28.11 -30.16 -12.30
C LEU A 812 -28.25 -31.18 -13.43
N ASN A 813 -27.60 -30.94 -14.57
CA ASN A 813 -27.58 -31.89 -15.69
C ASN A 813 -26.92 -33.21 -15.28
N ASN A 814 -25.80 -33.17 -14.56
CA ASN A 814 -25.10 -34.39 -14.14
C ASN A 814 -25.90 -35.17 -13.08
N GLN A 815 -26.59 -34.47 -12.17
CA GLN A 815 -27.50 -35.11 -11.24
C GLN A 815 -28.69 -35.74 -11.96
N ALA A 816 -29.23 -35.09 -13.00
CA ALA A 816 -30.29 -35.65 -13.83
C ALA A 816 -29.85 -36.96 -14.52
N MET A 817 -28.61 -37.03 -15.02
CA MET A 817 -28.03 -38.26 -15.56
C MET A 817 -27.88 -39.35 -14.49
N ALA A 818 -27.59 -38.99 -13.24
CA ALA A 818 -27.51 -39.94 -12.13
C ALA A 818 -28.91 -40.47 -11.73
N ASP A 819 -29.93 -39.62 -11.74
CA ASP A 819 -31.32 -40.04 -11.52
C ASP A 819 -31.82 -40.95 -12.65
N GLU A 820 -31.44 -40.65 -13.90
CA GLU A 820 -31.68 -41.50 -15.08
C GLU A 820 -31.08 -42.90 -14.87
N ALA A 821 -29.80 -42.97 -14.46
CA ALA A 821 -29.13 -44.24 -14.16
C ALA A 821 -29.77 -45.00 -12.98
N ALA A 822 -30.39 -44.29 -12.04
CA ALA A 822 -31.15 -44.87 -10.93
C ALA A 822 -32.60 -45.28 -11.31
N GLY A 823 -33.06 -44.94 -12.52
CA GLY A 823 -34.42 -45.20 -12.99
C GLY A 823 -35.48 -44.23 -12.47
N ASP A 824 -35.10 -43.11 -11.84
CA ASP A 824 -36.01 -42.08 -11.37
C ASP A 824 -36.27 -41.03 -12.46
N TRP A 825 -37.04 -41.43 -13.48
CA TRP A 825 -37.31 -40.61 -14.66
C TRP A 825 -37.95 -39.26 -14.35
N ALA A 826 -38.83 -39.21 -13.34
CA ALA A 826 -39.51 -37.97 -12.96
C ALA A 826 -38.52 -36.95 -12.38
N ALA A 827 -37.64 -37.42 -11.49
CA ALA A 827 -36.56 -36.62 -10.92
C ALA A 827 -35.57 -36.14 -12.00
N ALA A 828 -35.17 -37.04 -12.91
CA ALA A 828 -34.25 -36.73 -14.01
C ALA A 828 -34.82 -35.62 -14.92
N ILE A 829 -36.06 -35.76 -15.37
CA ILE A 829 -36.75 -34.79 -16.23
C ILE A 829 -36.79 -33.40 -15.57
N GLY A 830 -37.25 -33.31 -14.32
CA GLY A 830 -37.33 -32.03 -13.62
C GLY A 830 -35.97 -31.34 -13.43
N ARG A 831 -34.89 -32.12 -13.26
CA ARG A 831 -33.52 -31.57 -13.15
C ARG A 831 -32.95 -31.14 -14.49
N TYR A 832 -33.23 -31.85 -15.58
CA TYR A 832 -32.86 -31.40 -16.91
C TYR A 832 -33.56 -30.08 -17.28
N GLU A 833 -34.84 -29.94 -16.99
CA GLU A 833 -35.58 -28.68 -17.18
C GLU A 833 -34.95 -27.53 -16.38
N ALA A 834 -34.60 -27.78 -15.12
CA ALA A 834 -33.91 -26.80 -14.28
C ALA A 834 -32.53 -26.42 -14.83
N ALA A 835 -31.74 -27.40 -15.30
CA ALA A 835 -30.44 -27.18 -15.92
C ALA A 835 -30.56 -26.31 -17.18
N ILE A 836 -31.48 -26.65 -18.07
CA ILE A 836 -31.74 -25.91 -19.32
C ILE A 836 -32.15 -24.48 -19.01
N ALA A 837 -33.09 -24.27 -18.09
CA ALA A 837 -33.55 -22.93 -17.71
C ALA A 837 -32.39 -22.05 -17.19
N ARG A 838 -31.59 -22.58 -16.26
CA ARG A 838 -30.44 -21.86 -15.69
C ARG A 838 -29.37 -21.57 -16.75
N GLN A 839 -29.04 -22.55 -17.59
CA GLN A 839 -28.03 -22.39 -18.64
C GLN A 839 -28.48 -21.39 -19.71
N ARG A 840 -29.78 -21.35 -20.05
CA ARG A 840 -30.33 -20.35 -20.96
C ARG A 840 -30.20 -18.94 -20.41
N THR A 841 -30.53 -18.73 -19.13
CA THR A 841 -30.31 -17.43 -18.47
C THR A 841 -28.84 -17.04 -18.54
N ALA A 842 -27.93 -17.94 -18.15
CA ALA A 842 -26.49 -17.69 -18.21
C ALA A 842 -26.00 -17.34 -19.63
N TRP A 843 -26.49 -18.03 -20.66
CA TRP A 843 -26.17 -17.72 -22.06
C TRP A 843 -26.66 -16.31 -22.45
N SER A 844 -27.91 -15.99 -22.16
CA SER A 844 -28.50 -14.68 -22.49
C SER A 844 -27.80 -13.50 -21.80
N GLU A 845 -27.48 -13.64 -20.52
CA GLU A 845 -26.84 -12.58 -19.72
C GLU A 845 -25.35 -12.43 -20.01
N SER A 846 -24.71 -13.47 -20.55
CA SER A 846 -23.28 -13.44 -20.91
C SER A 846 -22.95 -12.64 -22.19
N GLY A 847 -23.97 -12.08 -22.86
CA GLY A 847 -23.82 -11.56 -24.23
C GLY A 847 -23.68 -12.68 -25.27
N GLN A 848 -24.34 -13.83 -25.02
CA GLN A 848 -24.39 -14.99 -25.92
C GLN A 848 -23.03 -15.65 -26.22
N ARG A 849 -22.18 -15.84 -25.20
CA ARG A 849 -20.89 -16.53 -25.38
C ARG A 849 -21.09 -17.95 -25.94
N ARG A 850 -20.30 -18.30 -26.95
CA ARG A 850 -20.36 -19.61 -27.65
C ARG A 850 -20.24 -20.81 -26.70
N GLN A 851 -19.36 -20.72 -25.70
CA GLN A 851 -19.19 -21.79 -24.73
C GLN A 851 -20.49 -22.14 -23.98
N PHE A 852 -21.28 -21.14 -23.59
CA PHE A 852 -22.54 -21.36 -22.87
C PHE A 852 -23.64 -21.87 -23.79
N HIS A 853 -23.62 -21.48 -25.06
CA HIS A 853 -24.44 -22.07 -26.09
C HIS A 853 -24.16 -23.57 -26.24
N ASP A 854 -22.89 -23.97 -26.30
CA ASP A 854 -22.51 -25.37 -26.48
C ASP A 854 -22.93 -26.24 -25.28
N TYR A 855 -22.84 -25.71 -24.05
CA TYR A 855 -23.37 -26.39 -22.86
C TYR A 855 -24.88 -26.50 -22.89
N LEU A 856 -25.60 -25.45 -23.28
CA LEU A 856 -27.06 -25.47 -23.41
C LEU A 856 -27.50 -26.55 -24.40
N SER A 857 -26.84 -26.63 -25.56
CA SER A 857 -27.13 -27.67 -26.56
C SER A 857 -26.90 -29.07 -26.01
N LYS A 858 -25.81 -29.30 -25.26
CA LYS A 858 -25.55 -30.59 -24.60
C LYS A 858 -26.62 -30.95 -23.57
N HIS A 859 -27.12 -29.99 -22.80
CA HIS A 859 -28.21 -30.21 -21.85
C HIS A 859 -29.51 -30.62 -22.56
N TYR A 860 -29.85 -29.96 -23.66
CA TYR A 860 -30.97 -30.38 -24.51
C TYR A 860 -30.81 -31.80 -25.06
N ALA A 861 -29.63 -32.14 -25.56
CA ALA A 861 -29.37 -33.48 -26.10
C ALA A 861 -29.57 -34.58 -25.04
N ASN A 862 -29.09 -34.37 -23.81
CA ASN A 862 -29.33 -35.29 -22.70
C ASN A 862 -30.81 -35.34 -22.31
N TYR A 863 -31.48 -34.18 -22.27
CA TYR A 863 -32.89 -34.09 -21.92
C TYR A 863 -33.79 -34.84 -22.90
N VAL A 864 -33.59 -34.62 -24.21
CA VAL A 864 -34.33 -35.30 -25.29
C VAL A 864 -34.11 -36.81 -25.22
N ARG A 865 -32.87 -37.26 -24.98
CA ARG A 865 -32.56 -38.68 -24.79
C ARG A 865 -33.34 -39.27 -23.61
N CYS A 866 -33.34 -38.57 -22.47
CA CYS A 866 -34.05 -38.99 -21.27
C CYS A 866 -35.57 -39.08 -21.51
N LEU A 867 -36.17 -38.09 -22.18
CA LEU A 867 -37.60 -38.09 -22.51
C LEU A 867 -37.99 -39.27 -23.42
N ARG A 868 -37.19 -39.56 -24.45
CA ARG A 868 -37.42 -40.73 -25.31
C ARG A 868 -37.31 -42.04 -24.53
N ALA A 869 -36.27 -42.18 -23.69
CA ALA A 869 -36.09 -43.37 -22.85
C ALA A 869 -37.24 -43.56 -21.83
N ALA A 870 -37.84 -42.46 -21.35
CA ALA A 870 -39.01 -42.46 -20.48
C ALA A 870 -40.35 -42.68 -21.23
N GLY A 871 -40.33 -42.90 -22.55
CA GLY A 871 -41.54 -43.07 -23.37
C GLY A 871 -42.34 -41.78 -23.61
N ARG A 872 -41.72 -40.60 -23.41
CA ARG A 872 -42.32 -39.28 -23.58
C ARG A 872 -41.90 -38.62 -24.90
N SER A 873 -42.03 -39.34 -26.02
CA SER A 873 -41.55 -38.89 -27.34
C SER A 873 -42.20 -37.59 -27.84
N GLY A 874 -43.42 -37.27 -27.41
CA GLY A 874 -44.08 -36.00 -27.71
C GLY A 874 -43.39 -34.81 -27.05
N ASP A 875 -42.99 -34.96 -25.79
CA ASP A 875 -42.23 -33.94 -25.05
C ASP A 875 -40.81 -33.83 -25.60
N ALA A 876 -40.21 -34.95 -26.03
CA ALA A 876 -38.91 -34.96 -26.68
C ALA A 876 -38.91 -34.13 -27.97
N ALA A 877 -39.97 -34.25 -28.77
CA ALA A 877 -40.18 -33.42 -29.95
C ALA A 877 -40.38 -31.94 -29.60
N ALA A 878 -41.13 -31.62 -28.54
CA ALA A 878 -41.30 -30.25 -28.06
C ALA A 878 -39.96 -29.63 -27.63
N ALA A 879 -39.11 -30.37 -26.91
CA ALA A 879 -37.78 -29.93 -26.51
C ALA A 879 -36.85 -29.70 -27.73
N LEU A 880 -36.93 -30.54 -28.77
CA LEU A 880 -36.21 -30.32 -30.03
C LEU A 880 -36.68 -29.05 -30.75
N ILE A 881 -37.99 -28.77 -30.75
CA ILE A 881 -38.55 -27.55 -31.35
C ILE A 881 -38.03 -26.31 -30.61
N GLU A 882 -37.93 -26.38 -29.29
CA GLU A 882 -37.38 -25.31 -28.48
C GLU A 882 -35.87 -25.13 -28.71
N GLN A 883 -35.11 -26.23 -28.77
CA GLN A 883 -33.67 -26.20 -29.03
C GLN A 883 -33.35 -25.56 -30.41
N ARG A 884 -34.28 -25.61 -31.38
CA ARG A 884 -34.09 -25.11 -32.74
C ARG A 884 -33.66 -23.65 -32.78
N GLU A 885 -34.14 -22.87 -31.83
CA GLU A 885 -33.85 -21.43 -31.74
C GLU A 885 -32.37 -21.14 -31.53
N LEU A 886 -31.60 -22.09 -31.00
CA LEU A 886 -30.16 -21.96 -30.78
C LEU A 886 -29.35 -21.96 -32.08
N TRP A 887 -29.88 -22.60 -33.13
CA TRP A 887 -29.13 -22.91 -34.36
C TRP A 887 -29.61 -22.13 -35.58
N GLN A 888 -30.16 -20.93 -35.38
CA GLN A 888 -30.60 -20.10 -36.51
C GLN A 888 -29.45 -19.80 -37.47
N GLY A 889 -29.62 -20.17 -38.74
CA GLY A 889 -28.60 -19.99 -39.78
C GLY A 889 -27.53 -21.08 -39.82
N ASP A 890 -27.57 -22.10 -38.97
CA ASP A 890 -26.70 -23.28 -39.03
C ASP A 890 -27.41 -24.43 -39.76
N GLY A 891 -27.14 -24.56 -41.06
CA GLY A 891 -27.76 -25.56 -41.92
C GLY A 891 -27.58 -27.00 -41.41
N PRO A 892 -26.34 -27.46 -41.15
CA PRO A 892 -26.08 -28.80 -40.62
C PRO A 892 -26.78 -29.11 -39.28
N ALA A 893 -26.75 -28.19 -38.32
CA ALA A 893 -27.40 -28.42 -37.03
C ALA A 893 -28.92 -28.49 -37.15
N LEU A 894 -29.55 -27.56 -37.88
CA LEU A 894 -30.98 -27.57 -38.12
C LEU A 894 -31.43 -28.83 -38.87
N TYR A 895 -30.62 -29.32 -39.81
CA TYR A 895 -30.88 -30.58 -40.52
C TYR A 895 -30.90 -31.78 -39.56
N ALA A 896 -29.88 -31.91 -38.69
CA ALA A 896 -29.82 -32.98 -37.71
C ALA A 896 -31.03 -32.94 -36.74
N MET A 897 -31.47 -31.76 -36.35
CA MET A 897 -32.65 -31.59 -35.50
C MET A 897 -33.95 -31.97 -36.20
N ALA A 898 -34.11 -31.63 -37.49
CA ALA A 898 -35.27 -32.05 -38.27
C ALA A 898 -35.37 -33.58 -38.37
N LEU A 899 -34.23 -34.27 -38.51
CA LEU A 899 -34.19 -35.74 -38.47
C LEU A 899 -34.60 -36.28 -37.09
N ALA A 900 -34.06 -35.72 -36.01
CA ALA A 900 -34.41 -36.14 -34.65
C ALA A 900 -35.91 -35.92 -34.34
N MET A 901 -36.51 -34.84 -34.84
CA MET A 901 -37.96 -34.59 -34.72
C MET A 901 -38.77 -35.66 -35.47
N ALA A 902 -38.33 -36.04 -36.66
CA ALA A 902 -38.98 -37.08 -37.45
C ALA A 902 -38.92 -38.45 -36.77
N GLU A 903 -37.77 -38.81 -36.20
CA GLU A 903 -37.63 -40.02 -35.40
C GLU A 903 -38.57 -40.03 -34.19
N ALA A 904 -38.63 -38.92 -33.44
CA ALA A 904 -39.54 -38.78 -32.30
C ALA A 904 -41.02 -38.88 -32.73
N ALA A 905 -41.37 -38.41 -33.93
CA ALA A 905 -42.72 -38.51 -34.47
C ALA A 905 -43.11 -39.96 -34.81
N ASP A 906 -42.19 -40.77 -35.31
CA ASP A 906 -42.46 -42.17 -35.63
C ASP A 906 -42.69 -43.04 -34.38
N GLU A 907 -42.17 -42.62 -33.21
CA GLU A 907 -42.43 -43.28 -31.92
C GLU A 907 -43.85 -43.03 -31.38
N LEU A 908 -44.61 -42.06 -31.90
CA LEU A 908 -45.94 -41.67 -31.42
C LEU A 908 -47.11 -42.39 -32.12
N ALA A 909 -46.83 -43.34 -33.01
CA ALA A 909 -47.85 -43.97 -33.85
C ALA A 909 -48.87 -44.80 -33.05
N GLY A 910 -50.17 -44.45 -33.18
CA GLY A 910 -51.29 -45.18 -32.58
C GLY A 910 -52.37 -44.28 -31.97
N GLY A 911 -53.65 -44.59 -32.25
CA GLY A 911 -54.81 -43.78 -31.81
C GLY A 911 -54.98 -42.45 -32.55
N GLU A 912 -56.13 -41.78 -32.39
CA GLU A 912 -56.41 -40.50 -33.09
C GLU A 912 -55.56 -39.33 -32.55
N ASP A 913 -55.32 -39.28 -31.25
CA ASP A 913 -54.53 -38.20 -30.62
C ASP A 913 -53.03 -38.37 -30.91
N GLY A 914 -52.50 -39.60 -30.88
CA GLY A 914 -51.12 -39.90 -31.24
C GLY A 914 -50.82 -39.60 -32.70
N ASN A 915 -51.74 -39.94 -33.61
CA ASN A 915 -51.61 -39.60 -35.02
C ASN A 915 -51.64 -38.08 -35.27
N ARG A 916 -52.49 -37.33 -34.55
CA ARG A 916 -52.51 -35.86 -34.64
C ARG A 916 -51.20 -35.23 -34.13
N ALA A 917 -50.68 -35.70 -33.01
CA ALA A 917 -49.40 -35.23 -32.47
C ALA A 917 -48.23 -35.55 -33.43
N ARG A 918 -48.21 -36.77 -33.98
CA ARG A 918 -47.25 -37.19 -35.00
C ARG A 918 -47.26 -36.27 -36.22
N ASP A 919 -48.45 -35.97 -36.77
CA ASP A 919 -48.57 -35.11 -37.95
C ASP A 919 -48.11 -33.67 -37.67
N ALA A 920 -48.39 -33.13 -36.48
CA ALA A 920 -47.92 -31.81 -36.06
C ALA A 920 -46.38 -31.76 -35.95
N ILE A 921 -45.75 -32.78 -35.36
CA ILE A 921 -44.28 -32.84 -35.23
C ILE A 921 -43.63 -33.00 -36.61
N LEU A 922 -44.18 -33.81 -37.50
CA LEU A 922 -43.69 -33.95 -38.88
C LEU A 922 -43.78 -32.62 -39.66
N ALA A 923 -44.77 -31.78 -39.36
CA ALA A 923 -44.86 -30.43 -39.94
C ALA A 923 -43.73 -29.52 -39.42
N GLU A 924 -43.44 -29.53 -38.11
CA GLU A 924 -42.31 -28.79 -37.52
C GLU A 924 -40.93 -29.33 -37.98
N ALA A 925 -40.83 -30.63 -38.26
CA ALA A 925 -39.63 -31.21 -38.87
C ALA A 925 -39.43 -30.67 -40.30
N ALA A 926 -40.48 -30.58 -41.12
CA ALA A 926 -40.43 -30.03 -42.47
C ALA A 926 -40.15 -28.50 -42.45
N THR A 927 -40.87 -27.78 -41.59
CA THR A 927 -40.41 -26.64 -40.78
C THR A 927 -38.90 -26.32 -40.82
N THR A 928 -38.25 -27.05 -39.93
CA THR A 928 -36.84 -26.93 -39.57
C THR A 928 -35.93 -27.34 -40.72
N LEU A 929 -36.29 -28.39 -41.48
CA LEU A 929 -35.54 -28.84 -42.64
C LEU A 929 -35.52 -27.79 -43.76
N THR A 930 -36.60 -27.05 -43.95
CA THR A 930 -36.65 -25.95 -44.91
C THR A 930 -35.62 -24.88 -44.55
N ALA A 931 -35.62 -24.43 -43.29
CA ALA A 931 -34.64 -23.48 -42.78
C ALA A 931 -33.20 -24.02 -42.91
N ALA A 932 -33.00 -25.31 -42.66
CA ALA A 932 -31.70 -25.97 -42.82
C ALA A 932 -31.18 -25.91 -44.27
N ILE A 933 -32.03 -26.25 -45.25
CA ILE A 933 -31.68 -26.22 -46.68
C ILE A 933 -31.43 -24.78 -47.18
N GLU A 934 -32.13 -23.80 -46.63
CA GLU A 934 -31.93 -22.39 -46.95
C GLU A 934 -30.63 -21.84 -46.39
N ALA A 935 -30.25 -22.27 -45.18
CA ALA A 935 -29.00 -21.90 -44.53
C ALA A 935 -27.78 -22.69 -45.05
N TRP A 936 -27.99 -23.82 -45.73
CA TRP A 936 -26.90 -24.70 -46.18
C TRP A 936 -25.97 -24.02 -47.19
N SER A 937 -24.70 -23.93 -46.85
CA SER A 937 -23.68 -23.26 -47.65
C SER A 937 -22.73 -24.25 -48.34
N ALA A 938 -21.93 -23.77 -49.29
CA ALA A 938 -20.90 -24.59 -49.94
C ALA A 938 -19.77 -25.01 -48.96
N ALA A 939 -19.58 -24.28 -47.86
CA ALA A 939 -18.59 -24.60 -46.84
C ALA A 939 -19.01 -25.79 -45.96
N ASP A 940 -20.30 -26.10 -45.90
CA ASP A 940 -20.87 -27.19 -45.10
C ASP A 940 -20.74 -28.57 -45.78
N GLY A 941 -20.22 -28.59 -47.01
CA GLY A 941 -20.14 -29.80 -47.82
C GLY A 941 -21.47 -30.17 -48.48
N PRO A 942 -21.56 -31.35 -49.12
CA PRO A 942 -22.77 -31.78 -49.83
C PRO A 942 -23.91 -32.06 -48.86
N LEU A 943 -25.10 -31.53 -49.17
CA LEU A 943 -26.31 -31.79 -48.38
C LEU A 943 -26.67 -33.29 -48.42
N PRO A 944 -26.79 -33.98 -47.27
CA PRO A 944 -27.06 -35.42 -47.23
C PRO A 944 -28.50 -35.69 -47.62
N ARG A 945 -28.73 -36.13 -48.87
CA ARG A 945 -30.08 -36.31 -49.43
C ARG A 945 -30.74 -37.64 -49.05
N ASP A 946 -29.94 -38.69 -48.90
CA ASP A 946 -30.44 -40.06 -48.73
C ASP A 946 -30.96 -40.38 -47.31
N ALA A 947 -30.67 -39.51 -46.34
CA ALA A 947 -31.03 -39.70 -44.93
C ALA A 947 -32.41 -39.15 -44.55
N LEU A 948 -33.17 -38.59 -45.51
CA LEU A 948 -34.44 -37.91 -45.24
C LEU A 948 -35.62 -38.88 -45.10
N PRO A 949 -36.36 -38.87 -43.98
CA PRO A 949 -37.57 -39.68 -43.82
C PRO A 949 -38.63 -39.30 -44.85
N ALA A 950 -39.23 -40.31 -45.49
CA ALA A 950 -40.23 -40.11 -46.53
C ALA A 950 -41.42 -39.25 -46.06
N ALA A 951 -41.80 -39.37 -44.78
CA ALA A 951 -42.90 -38.61 -44.19
C ALA A 951 -42.61 -37.10 -44.06
N VAL A 952 -41.34 -36.71 -43.88
CA VAL A 952 -40.95 -35.28 -43.87
C VAL A 952 -40.79 -34.78 -45.31
N ARG A 953 -40.24 -35.61 -46.19
CA ARG A 953 -40.03 -35.27 -47.61
C ARG A 953 -41.33 -34.91 -48.34
N THR A 954 -42.43 -35.63 -48.11
CA THR A 954 -43.72 -35.35 -48.76
C THR A 954 -44.36 -34.02 -48.35
N ARG A 955 -43.80 -33.35 -47.33
CA ARG A 955 -44.27 -32.06 -46.80
C ARG A 955 -43.43 -30.88 -47.29
N LEU A 956 -42.38 -31.11 -48.07
CA LEU A 956 -41.54 -30.07 -48.67
C LEU A 956 -42.16 -29.52 -49.97
N ASP A 957 -41.88 -28.25 -50.28
CA ASP A 957 -42.31 -27.66 -51.54
C ASP A 957 -41.47 -28.16 -52.74
N ALA A 958 -42.02 -27.99 -53.95
CA ALA A 958 -41.37 -28.45 -55.18
C ALA A 958 -40.00 -27.80 -55.46
N LYS A 959 -39.76 -26.59 -54.94
CA LYS A 959 -38.50 -25.85 -55.15
C LYS A 959 -37.38 -26.39 -54.25
N LEU A 960 -37.72 -26.80 -53.04
CA LEU A 960 -36.83 -27.46 -52.09
C LEU A 960 -36.52 -28.89 -52.51
N LEU A 961 -37.52 -29.64 -53.00
CA LEU A 961 -37.33 -30.96 -53.61
C LEU A 961 -36.37 -30.89 -54.82
N ALA A 962 -36.46 -29.83 -55.63
CA ALA A 962 -35.51 -29.60 -56.73
C ALA A 962 -34.08 -29.29 -56.23
N LYS A 963 -33.92 -28.54 -55.12
CA LYS A 963 -32.60 -28.35 -54.46
C LYS A 963 -32.01 -29.65 -53.90
N LEU A 964 -32.87 -30.60 -53.50
CA LEU A 964 -32.50 -31.97 -53.13
C LEU A 964 -32.16 -32.85 -54.34
N GLY A 965 -32.30 -32.35 -55.57
CA GLY A 965 -31.94 -33.07 -56.79
C GLY A 965 -32.98 -34.09 -57.28
N GLU A 966 -34.20 -34.05 -56.75
CA GLU A 966 -35.31 -34.85 -57.26
C GLU A 966 -36.04 -34.05 -58.38
N GLN A 967 -36.12 -34.61 -59.60
CA GLN A 967 -37.09 -34.14 -60.59
C GLN A 967 -38.46 -34.75 -60.24
N SER A 968 -39.49 -33.91 -60.32
CA SER A 968 -40.91 -34.21 -60.07
C SER A 968 -41.41 -35.52 -60.69
#